data_AF-A0AAD9KLS4-F1
#
_entry.id   AF-A0AAD9KLS4-F1
#
_cell.length_a   1.000
_cell.length_b   1.000
_cell.length_c   1.000
_cell.angle_alpha   90.00
_cell.angle_beta   90.00
_cell.angle_gamma   90.00
#
_symmetry.space_group_name_H-M   'P 1'
#
loop_
_entity.id
_entity.type
_entity.pdbx_description
1 polymer ?
#
loop_
_entity_poly.entity_id
_entity_poly.type
_entity_poly.pdbx_seq_one_letter_code
_entity_poly.pdbx_strand_id
1 'polypeptide(L)'
;MYPALLISDAIQLCLDSNLQHHQVALQHNDAVLSDLEHAEFLPFIGNGYFGVDLEGDTQLYIKDGRSLSLAIPFNPVVQISVMGYNSKESRLVDFRSGLVRRIVCYGIGSSTLSAVTTAYVHRTRPSVLIQNIRIVNPSSTSITLNIRQTGASRWNGVERDNKSGQTSQASSVEITMTTGLVYPQNSPGQRKQLIAIASTKLPDTVTVRASETWTFQTVVVMKSSNKPVSSLVKKELAQSAERELMEVLNTGSQKLLVEHVSVWQELWRSGFGISESKAAGMLNGNRINATLYYLMSQTASFLNVKGVTASQQAALKQDLYTVDRCYSGHHTLQNTKMWEAPTNSYTLSALVNTWLITLEKYGCVNMLKAGADGVLQAMLLSFGQLQFGDRHLEFKTHPRDLHRDYYFRRLNYGNNTHVNISVIVGDDNKAVLYVALDRNDMPFYACDAGCQDPPIKLGKQMTQLPVKLTDPLTAILYITADRTHMLEMKDALHLRQVAEVIGDEILKGQVIDTNSHFLCRRLFTLGVDVKKIAVIPDDESCIAAEVSEFSQEFTHVITAGGIGPTHDDVTVEAIAKAFGEKTKPHPELIALLKEHFGMDDVASPKFKMAYIPESATLHYGIDRMTGRRSKFPVVVLKNVYVFPGVPVLMERAFNMLEDLFRNPASEFYVKELYIVKDEVSITDMLNELNAACKDKVIIGSYPEFGSSYYKVKVTLQAPDKQAVDDAEALFRAKLPPESFVNYEPDPVGHAEKWIYGLVTSKDNSVYARHVRHAVEVIEKALERYSLDVLCIGFNGGKDCTALLHLVHAVVKHKFPNDPRQLKVLYIRQGKAFPEIELFIKESCTRYNLDVISINGKIHDGLWELKKNHPHIEAVIMGTRITDPYSGHLDNFSMTDADWPQFMRVNPMLHWSYNDLWTFLRNLNVPYCSLYDQGYTSLGCMETTHPNPSLQVLDDKGIISYLPAYRLTDGKLERAGRN
;
A
#
# COMPACT_ATOMS: atom_id res chain seq x y z
N MET A 1 -28.97 40.43 -14.44
CA MET A 1 -27.75 39.60 -14.32
C MET A 1 -26.55 40.41 -13.80
N TYR A 2 -26.13 41.51 -14.43
CA TYR A 2 -24.94 42.29 -14.02
C TYR A 2 -24.74 42.55 -12.51
N PRO A 3 -25.73 42.96 -11.69
CA PRO A 3 -25.48 43.26 -10.27
C PRO A 3 -25.12 42.03 -9.42
N ALA A 4 -25.58 40.83 -9.80
CA ALA A 4 -25.33 39.62 -9.02
C ALA A 4 -23.90 39.06 -9.22
N LEU A 5 -23.34 39.25 -10.42
CA LEU A 5 -21.94 38.92 -10.73
C LEU A 5 -20.99 39.77 -9.89
N LEU A 6 -21.17 41.10 -9.90
CA LEU A 6 -20.33 42.04 -9.14
C LEU A 6 -20.29 41.74 -7.63
N ILE A 7 -21.41 41.32 -7.03
CA ILE A 7 -21.46 40.93 -5.61
C ILE A 7 -20.76 39.59 -5.37
N SER A 8 -20.91 38.61 -6.27
CA SER A 8 -20.18 37.33 -6.19
C SER A 8 -18.66 37.52 -6.25
N ASP A 9 -18.20 38.40 -7.14
CA ASP A 9 -16.78 38.72 -7.32
C ASP A 9 -16.22 39.44 -6.08
N ALA A 10 -16.96 40.40 -5.51
CA ALA A 10 -16.58 41.07 -4.26
C ALA A 10 -16.46 40.08 -3.08
N ILE A 11 -17.39 39.13 -2.94
CA ILE A 11 -17.34 38.08 -1.90
C ILE A 11 -16.10 37.18 -2.10
N GLN A 12 -15.73 36.87 -3.35
CA GLN A 12 -14.52 36.10 -3.64
C GLN A 12 -13.25 36.88 -3.25
N LEU A 13 -13.13 38.14 -3.66
CA LEU A 13 -12.00 39.00 -3.29
C LEU A 13 -11.84 39.15 -1.76
N CYS A 14 -12.94 39.14 -1.01
CA CYS A 14 -12.92 39.10 0.45
C CYS A 14 -12.30 37.81 1.01
N LEU A 15 -12.63 36.63 0.44
CA LEU A 15 -12.01 35.36 0.83
C LEU A 15 -10.52 35.35 0.46
N ASP A 16 -10.19 35.72 -0.77
CA ASP A 16 -8.82 35.70 -1.30
C ASP A 16 -7.90 36.62 -0.48
N SER A 17 -8.39 37.80 -0.08
CA SER A 17 -7.66 38.72 0.81
C SER A 17 -7.41 38.15 2.20
N ASN A 18 -8.37 37.42 2.79
CA ASN A 18 -8.17 36.73 4.07
C ASN A 18 -7.22 35.53 3.95
N LEU A 19 -7.14 34.88 2.77
CA LEU A 19 -6.24 33.77 2.48
C LEU A 19 -4.84 34.21 2.02
N GLN A 20 -4.65 35.47 1.61
CA GLN A 20 -3.40 35.99 1.04
C GLN A 20 -2.18 35.74 1.94
N HIS A 21 -2.32 35.96 3.25
CA HIS A 21 -1.25 35.71 4.24
C HIS A 21 -0.90 34.22 4.43
N HIS A 22 -1.67 33.31 3.86
CA HIS A 22 -1.50 31.86 3.96
C HIS A 22 -1.06 31.21 2.64
N GLN A 23 -0.95 31.97 1.54
CA GLN A 23 -0.53 31.45 0.23
C GLN A 23 0.81 30.71 0.26
N VAL A 24 1.79 31.23 1.01
CA VAL A 24 3.10 30.56 1.18
C VAL A 24 2.95 29.20 1.88
N ALA A 25 2.11 29.10 2.91
CA ALA A 25 1.88 27.84 3.63
C ALA A 25 1.13 26.82 2.76
N LEU A 26 0.16 27.27 1.96
CA LEU A 26 -0.54 26.44 0.97
C LEU A 26 0.43 25.91 -0.09
N GLN A 27 1.28 26.77 -0.67
CA GLN A 27 2.29 26.39 -1.67
C GLN A 27 3.33 25.39 -1.14
N HIS A 28 3.71 25.47 0.13
CA HIS A 28 4.66 24.55 0.77
C HIS A 28 4.00 23.30 1.37
N ASN A 29 2.69 23.09 1.14
CA ASN A 29 1.92 21.99 1.74
C ASN A 29 1.93 21.98 3.28
N ASP A 30 2.16 23.12 3.91
CA ASP A 30 2.14 23.35 5.37
C ASP A 30 0.73 23.70 5.89
N ALA A 31 -0.18 24.01 4.97
CA ALA A 31 -1.60 24.20 5.21
C ALA A 31 -2.41 23.67 4.01
N VAL A 32 -3.70 23.41 4.23
CA VAL A 32 -4.65 22.99 3.18
C VAL A 32 -5.99 23.72 3.31
N LEU A 33 -6.68 23.88 2.18
CA LEU A 33 -8.10 24.27 2.17
C LEU A 33 -8.98 23.04 2.32
N SER A 34 -10.11 23.23 3.00
CA SER A 34 -11.14 22.24 3.29
C SER A 34 -12.48 22.93 2.99
N ASP A 35 -12.85 22.89 1.72
CA ASP A 35 -14.10 23.43 1.18
C ASP A 35 -14.74 22.41 0.22
N LEU A 36 -15.89 22.76 -0.36
CA LEU A 36 -16.67 21.82 -1.19
C LEU A 36 -15.95 21.36 -2.47
N GLU A 37 -14.94 22.10 -2.92
CA GLU A 37 -14.10 21.74 -4.08
C GLU A 37 -12.87 20.91 -3.63
N HIS A 38 -12.39 21.13 -2.40
CA HIS A 38 -11.21 20.47 -1.81
C HIS A 38 -11.59 19.60 -0.59
N ALA A 39 -12.66 18.82 -0.68
CA ALA A 39 -13.22 18.00 0.40
C ALA A 39 -12.34 16.78 0.82
N GLU A 40 -11.04 16.83 0.55
CA GLU A 40 -10.08 15.75 0.79
C GLU A 40 -9.45 15.79 2.20
N PHE A 41 -9.69 16.85 2.97
CA PHE A 41 -9.08 17.05 4.29
C PHE A 41 -10.13 17.44 5.34
N LEU A 42 -10.27 16.61 6.38
CA LEU A 42 -11.11 16.89 7.55
C LEU A 42 -10.51 18.02 8.41
N PRO A 43 -11.26 19.09 8.74
CA PRO A 43 -10.81 20.16 9.61
C PRO A 43 -10.94 19.75 11.09
N PHE A 44 -10.05 18.86 11.54
CA PHE A 44 -9.99 18.37 12.92
C PHE A 44 -8.91 19.10 13.73
N ILE A 45 -9.17 19.39 15.00
CA ILE A 45 -8.19 19.93 15.96
C ILE A 45 -8.06 19.03 17.19
N GLY A 46 -6.85 18.81 17.70
CA GLY A 46 -6.65 17.98 18.89
C GLY A 46 -5.30 18.14 19.60
N ASN A 47 -5.25 17.69 20.86
CA ASN A 47 -4.03 17.65 21.69
C ASN A 47 -3.69 16.25 22.23
N GLY A 48 -4.35 15.20 21.72
CA GLY A 48 -4.21 13.81 22.19
C GLY A 48 -4.84 13.47 23.55
N TYR A 49 -5.40 14.46 24.27
CA TYR A 49 -6.31 14.22 25.39
C TYR A 49 -7.77 14.31 24.92
N PHE A 50 -8.05 15.32 24.09
CA PHE A 50 -9.30 15.44 23.36
C PHE A 50 -9.11 16.14 22.01
N GLY A 51 -10.14 16.09 21.19
CA GLY A 51 -10.20 16.75 19.89
C GLY A 51 -11.63 17.13 19.50
N VAL A 52 -11.74 17.88 18.41
CA VAL A 52 -13.00 18.43 17.88
C VAL A 52 -13.01 18.23 16.38
N ASP A 53 -14.09 17.65 15.87
CA ASP A 53 -14.45 17.75 14.46
C ASP A 53 -15.07 19.13 14.22
N LEU A 54 -14.52 19.93 13.31
CA LEU A 54 -15.10 21.22 12.93
C LEU A 54 -16.05 21.11 11.71
N GLU A 55 -16.28 19.89 11.24
CA GLU A 55 -17.30 19.53 10.25
C GLU A 55 -18.30 18.48 10.79
N GLY A 56 -19.36 18.25 10.02
CA GLY A 56 -20.38 17.25 10.31
C GLY A 56 -21.02 17.40 11.70
N ASP A 57 -21.09 16.29 12.44
CA ASP A 57 -21.75 16.22 13.74
C ASP A 57 -20.89 16.72 14.92
N THR A 58 -19.98 17.69 14.65
CA THR A 58 -19.36 18.65 15.60
C THR A 58 -19.49 18.32 17.09
N GLN A 59 -18.77 17.28 17.54
CA GLN A 59 -18.72 16.78 18.92
C GLN A 59 -17.28 16.86 19.47
N LEU A 60 -17.15 16.75 20.79
CA LEU A 60 -15.86 16.54 21.46
C LEU A 60 -15.52 15.04 21.46
N TYR A 61 -14.28 14.68 21.16
CA TYR A 61 -13.80 13.29 21.17
C TYR A 61 -12.69 13.12 22.19
N ILE A 62 -12.80 12.11 23.06
CA ILE A 62 -11.77 11.72 24.03
C ILE A 62 -11.19 10.34 23.71
N LYS A 63 -10.04 10.04 24.33
CA LYS A 63 -9.30 8.81 24.08
C LYS A 63 -10.07 7.57 24.55
N ASP A 64 -10.27 6.63 23.64
CA ASP A 64 -10.70 5.25 23.91
C ASP A 64 -9.83 4.32 23.04
N GLY A 65 -9.15 3.38 23.69
CA GLY A 65 -8.01 2.67 23.11
C GLY A 65 -6.85 3.60 22.73
N ARG A 66 -6.45 3.58 21.44
CA ARG A 66 -5.25 4.28 20.93
C ARG A 66 -5.53 5.70 20.44
N SER A 67 -6.74 5.99 19.97
CA SER A 67 -7.15 7.26 19.37
C SER A 67 -8.29 7.94 20.15
N LEU A 68 -8.49 9.23 19.86
CA LEU A 68 -9.67 10.01 20.22
C LEU A 68 -10.83 9.47 19.37
N SER A 69 -11.70 8.69 20.00
CA SER A 69 -12.78 7.95 19.33
C SER A 69 -14.07 7.91 20.15
N LEU A 70 -14.00 8.11 21.48
CA LEU A 70 -15.18 8.18 22.33
C LEU A 70 -15.79 9.59 22.25
N ALA A 71 -16.92 9.68 21.55
CA ALA A 71 -17.66 10.92 21.37
C ALA A 71 -18.40 11.37 22.64
N ILE A 72 -18.33 12.66 22.92
CA ILE A 72 -19.06 13.35 23.98
C ILE A 72 -20.14 14.22 23.30
N PRO A 73 -21.44 14.08 23.64
CA PRO A 73 -22.54 14.82 23.01
C PRO A 73 -22.62 16.33 23.33
N PHE A 74 -21.48 17.00 23.44
CA PHE A 74 -21.34 18.44 23.59
C PHE A 74 -20.71 19.03 22.32
N ASN A 75 -21.42 19.95 21.68
CA ASN A 75 -20.97 20.66 20.49
C ASN A 75 -20.34 22.02 20.87
N PRO A 76 -19.01 22.18 20.76
CA PRO A 76 -18.34 23.41 21.17
C PRO A 76 -18.28 24.46 20.06
N VAL A 77 -18.60 24.13 18.80
CA VAL A 77 -18.29 24.96 17.64
C VAL A 77 -19.24 26.16 17.57
N VAL A 78 -18.67 27.36 17.35
CA VAL A 78 -19.46 28.58 17.18
C VAL A 78 -19.83 28.79 15.72
N GLN A 79 -21.13 28.82 15.46
CA GLN A 79 -21.70 29.18 14.17
C GLN A 79 -22.06 30.66 14.16
N ILE A 80 -21.66 31.35 13.10
CA ILE A 80 -21.97 32.76 12.83
C ILE A 80 -22.77 32.80 11.53
N SER A 81 -23.88 33.54 11.51
CA SER A 81 -24.70 33.75 10.32
C SER A 81 -25.26 35.17 10.25
N VAL A 82 -25.44 35.68 9.04
CA VAL A 82 -26.16 36.95 8.77
C VAL A 82 -27.36 36.61 7.90
N MET A 83 -28.56 36.95 8.37
CA MET A 83 -29.80 36.64 7.65
C MET A 83 -29.96 37.56 6.43
N GLY A 84 -30.35 36.99 5.29
CA GLY A 84 -30.72 37.76 4.09
C GLY A 84 -29.57 38.22 3.18
N TYR A 85 -28.33 37.79 3.44
CA TYR A 85 -27.17 38.12 2.61
C TYR A 85 -26.50 36.88 2.03
N ASN A 86 -25.99 36.99 0.80
CA ASN A 86 -25.19 35.95 0.17
C ASN A 86 -23.83 35.84 0.86
N SER A 87 -23.31 34.62 0.98
CA SER A 87 -21.98 34.37 1.53
C SER A 87 -21.24 33.26 0.81
N LYS A 88 -19.91 33.29 0.91
CA LYS A 88 -19.03 32.14 0.66
C LYS A 88 -18.22 31.84 1.92
N GLU A 89 -17.88 30.58 2.12
CA GLU A 89 -16.99 30.15 3.21
C GLU A 89 -15.80 29.36 2.67
N SER A 90 -14.70 29.35 3.42
CA SER A 90 -13.58 28.44 3.24
C SER A 90 -13.00 28.09 4.62
N ARG A 91 -12.46 26.87 4.78
CA ARG A 91 -11.74 26.44 5.98
C ARG A 91 -10.28 26.22 5.62
N LEU A 92 -9.38 26.80 6.41
CA LEU A 92 -7.94 26.61 6.31
C LEU A 92 -7.46 25.78 7.50
N VAL A 93 -6.84 24.63 7.24
CA VAL A 93 -6.16 23.80 8.25
C VAL A 93 -4.66 24.11 8.15
N ASP A 94 -4.07 24.65 9.22
CA ASP A 94 -2.69 25.13 9.27
C ASP A 94 -1.86 24.17 10.13
N PHE A 95 -1.23 23.19 9.48
CA PHE A 95 -0.59 22.05 10.14
C PHE A 95 0.53 22.47 11.08
N ARG A 96 1.35 23.45 10.66
CA ARG A 96 2.52 23.93 11.42
C ARG A 96 2.17 24.74 12.66
N SER A 97 1.00 25.35 12.72
CA SER A 97 0.55 26.11 13.90
C SER A 97 -0.48 25.36 14.74
N GLY A 98 -1.12 24.33 14.19
CA GLY A 98 -2.17 23.55 14.87
C GLY A 98 -3.56 24.19 14.83
N LEU A 99 -3.72 25.24 14.03
CA LEU A 99 -4.91 26.09 14.00
C LEU A 99 -5.81 25.71 12.83
N VAL A 100 -7.13 25.77 13.04
CA VAL A 100 -8.11 25.79 11.95
C VAL A 100 -8.80 27.14 11.91
N ARG A 101 -8.89 27.75 10.72
CA ARG A 101 -9.57 29.03 10.50
C ARG A 101 -10.78 28.80 9.60
N ARG A 102 -11.99 29.04 10.10
CA ARG A 102 -13.20 29.16 9.28
C ARG A 102 -13.39 30.63 8.91
N ILE A 103 -13.35 30.94 7.62
CA ILE A 103 -13.50 32.28 7.06
C ILE A 103 -14.84 32.31 6.33
N VAL A 104 -15.70 33.28 6.64
CA VAL A 104 -16.98 33.50 5.95
C VAL A 104 -17.07 34.96 5.53
N CYS A 105 -17.25 35.20 4.23
CA CYS A 105 -17.45 36.53 3.67
C CYS A 105 -18.92 36.69 3.23
N TYR A 106 -19.55 37.78 3.64
CA TYR A 106 -20.94 38.15 3.32
C TYR A 106 -20.95 39.39 2.43
N GLY A 107 -21.75 39.38 1.36
CA GLY A 107 -21.93 40.54 0.48
C GLY A 107 -22.96 41.52 1.05
N ILE A 108 -22.54 42.73 1.44
CA ILE A 108 -23.35 43.79 2.05
C ILE A 108 -23.41 44.97 1.08
N GLY A 109 -24.39 44.97 0.17
CA GLY A 109 -24.51 45.99 -0.87
C GLY A 109 -23.32 45.97 -1.83
N SER A 110 -22.53 47.05 -1.88
CA SER A 110 -21.27 47.15 -2.64
C SER A 110 -20.01 46.87 -1.81
N SER A 111 -20.17 46.37 -0.58
CA SER A 111 -19.08 46.06 0.36
C SER A 111 -19.18 44.60 0.83
N THR A 112 -18.18 44.10 1.54
CA THR A 112 -18.19 42.76 2.15
C THR A 112 -17.92 42.82 3.65
N LEU A 113 -18.58 41.97 4.43
CA LEU A 113 -18.29 41.74 5.84
C LEU A 113 -17.58 40.38 5.98
N SER A 114 -16.46 40.32 6.70
CA SER A 114 -15.72 39.07 6.94
C SER A 114 -15.82 38.63 8.40
N ALA A 115 -16.23 37.38 8.63
CA ALA A 115 -16.21 36.72 9.93
C ALA A 115 -15.18 35.57 9.91
N VAL A 116 -14.18 35.64 10.78
CA VAL A 116 -13.09 34.66 10.91
C VAL A 116 -13.12 34.04 12.30
N THR A 117 -13.30 32.73 12.37
CA THR A 117 -13.18 31.95 13.61
C THR A 117 -11.91 31.11 13.56
N THR A 118 -10.95 31.40 14.43
CA THR A 118 -9.71 30.60 14.60
C THR A 118 -9.87 29.68 15.81
N ALA A 119 -9.90 28.37 15.58
CA ALA A 119 -10.14 27.33 16.58
C ALA A 119 -8.88 26.49 16.82
N TYR A 120 -8.61 26.15 18.08
CA TYR A 120 -7.50 25.24 18.45
C TYR A 120 -7.67 24.59 19.83
N VAL A 121 -7.26 23.33 19.94
CA VAL A 121 -7.12 22.62 21.22
C VAL A 121 -5.71 22.86 21.76
N HIS A 122 -5.59 23.43 22.95
CA HIS A 122 -4.32 23.92 23.48
C HIS A 122 -3.32 22.78 23.71
N ARG A 123 -2.07 22.97 23.27
CA ARG A 123 -1.08 21.89 23.21
C ARG A 123 -0.42 21.63 24.57
N THR A 124 -0.15 22.68 25.34
CA THR A 124 0.44 22.60 26.70
C THR A 124 -0.59 22.48 27.84
N ARG A 125 -1.89 22.61 27.54
CA ARG A 125 -3.00 22.62 28.51
C ARG A 125 -4.01 21.54 28.12
N PRO A 126 -3.96 20.33 28.73
CA PRO A 126 -4.71 19.15 28.28
C PRO A 126 -6.22 19.34 28.10
N SER A 127 -6.84 20.25 28.87
CA SER A 127 -8.29 20.40 28.95
C SER A 127 -8.88 21.56 28.15
N VAL A 128 -8.08 22.35 27.44
CA VAL A 128 -8.50 23.69 26.97
C VAL A 128 -8.71 23.72 25.45
N LEU A 129 -9.89 24.15 25.02
CA LEU A 129 -10.24 24.52 23.64
C LEU A 129 -10.52 26.03 23.59
N ILE A 130 -9.98 26.71 22.58
CA ILE A 130 -10.16 28.14 22.35
C ILE A 130 -10.72 28.36 20.94
N GLN A 131 -11.68 29.27 20.82
CA GLN A 131 -12.08 29.85 19.53
C GLN A 131 -12.02 31.38 19.64
N ASN A 132 -11.17 31.98 18.81
CA ASN A 132 -11.06 33.43 18.65
C ASN A 132 -11.88 33.85 17.43
N ILE A 133 -12.92 34.65 17.65
CA ILE A 133 -13.82 35.17 16.63
C ILE A 133 -13.42 36.62 16.33
N ARG A 134 -13.26 36.96 15.06
CA ARG A 134 -13.04 38.32 14.57
C ARG A 134 -14.03 38.62 13.45
N ILE A 135 -14.81 39.68 13.60
CA ILE A 135 -15.78 40.17 12.60
C ILE A 135 -15.34 41.56 12.18
N VAL A 136 -15.15 41.79 10.89
CA VAL A 136 -14.78 43.10 10.32
C VAL A 136 -15.92 43.57 9.42
N ASN A 137 -16.52 44.71 9.75
CA ASN A 137 -17.57 45.35 8.98
C ASN A 137 -17.06 46.66 8.35
N PRO A 138 -16.45 46.62 7.15
CA PRO A 138 -16.01 47.83 6.45
C PRO A 138 -17.16 48.61 5.77
N SER A 139 -18.42 48.12 5.86
CA SER A 139 -19.55 48.82 5.24
C SER A 139 -19.94 50.10 6.00
N SER A 140 -20.72 50.95 5.35
CA SER A 140 -21.29 52.17 5.93
C SER A 140 -22.51 51.93 6.84
N THR A 141 -22.87 50.68 7.10
CA THR A 141 -24.08 50.29 7.86
C THR A 141 -23.75 49.33 8.99
N SER A 142 -24.41 49.49 10.14
CA SER A 142 -24.33 48.51 11.23
C SER A 142 -25.03 47.21 10.83
N ILE A 143 -24.40 46.07 11.08
CA ILE A 143 -24.92 44.73 10.74
C ILE A 143 -25.08 43.90 12.01
N THR A 144 -26.26 43.29 12.18
CA THR A 144 -26.53 42.33 13.26
C THR A 144 -26.30 40.91 12.78
N LEU A 145 -25.48 40.15 13.50
CA LEU A 145 -25.16 38.76 13.24
C LEU A 145 -25.75 37.87 14.33
N ASN A 146 -26.22 36.69 13.94
CA ASN A 146 -26.60 35.63 14.87
C ASN A 146 -25.35 34.80 15.22
N ILE A 147 -25.17 34.53 16.51
CA ILE A 147 -24.11 33.66 17.04
C ILE A 147 -24.79 32.49 17.75
N ARG A 148 -24.40 31.26 17.40
CA ARG A 148 -24.99 30.05 17.97
C ARG A 148 -23.90 29.04 18.34
N GLN A 149 -24.05 28.45 19.53
CA GLN A 149 -23.29 27.29 19.96
C GLN A 149 -24.28 26.24 20.48
N THR A 150 -24.26 25.03 19.93
CA THR A 150 -25.27 24.01 20.27
C THR A 150 -25.04 23.39 21.65
N GLY A 151 -23.79 23.36 22.14
CA GLY A 151 -23.43 22.90 23.48
C GLY A 151 -23.93 21.50 23.79
N ALA A 152 -24.38 21.28 25.03
CA ALA A 152 -24.87 20.01 25.53
C ALA A 152 -26.30 19.62 25.07
N SER A 153 -26.87 20.28 24.05
CA SER A 153 -28.31 20.14 23.74
C SER A 153 -28.75 18.73 23.30
N ARG A 154 -27.81 17.88 22.89
CA ARG A 154 -28.03 16.47 22.51
C ARG A 154 -27.60 15.47 23.60
N TRP A 155 -27.16 15.94 24.76
CA TRP A 155 -26.66 15.10 25.84
C TRP A 155 -27.75 14.85 26.87
N ASN A 156 -28.37 13.67 26.80
CA ASN A 156 -29.41 13.28 27.74
C ASN A 156 -28.82 13.02 29.14
N GLY A 157 -29.52 13.47 30.19
CA GLY A 157 -29.14 13.24 31.58
C GLY A 157 -27.99 14.12 32.12
N VAL A 158 -27.71 15.27 31.51
CA VAL A 158 -26.74 16.26 32.02
C VAL A 158 -27.34 17.20 33.05
N GLU A 159 -26.54 17.55 34.05
CA GLU A 159 -26.79 18.72 34.89
C GLU A 159 -26.11 19.94 34.28
N ARG A 160 -26.84 21.06 34.23
CA ARG A 160 -26.36 22.36 33.76
C ARG A 160 -26.57 23.42 34.83
N ASP A 161 -25.54 24.23 35.05
CA ASP A 161 -25.53 25.34 36.01
C ASP A 161 -24.90 26.58 35.34
N ASN A 162 -25.45 27.76 35.60
CA ASN A 162 -24.99 29.03 35.02
C ASN A 162 -24.46 29.95 36.11
N LYS A 163 -23.25 30.46 35.91
CA LYS A 163 -22.52 31.27 36.89
C LYS A 163 -21.99 32.55 36.28
N SER A 164 -21.82 33.57 37.11
CA SER A 164 -21.06 34.77 36.77
C SER A 164 -19.65 34.68 37.36
N GLY A 165 -18.64 34.83 36.52
CA GLY A 165 -17.24 35.01 36.90
C GLY A 165 -16.79 36.45 36.72
N GLN A 166 -15.75 36.88 37.45
CA GLN A 166 -15.04 38.13 37.22
C GLN A 166 -13.62 37.85 36.72
N THR A 167 -13.23 38.47 35.62
CA THR A 167 -11.84 38.42 35.14
C THR A 167 -10.98 39.47 35.85
N SER A 168 -9.65 39.34 35.73
CA SER A 168 -8.68 40.32 36.20
C SER A 168 -8.82 41.71 35.55
N GLN A 169 -9.58 41.82 34.44
CA GLN A 169 -9.92 43.09 33.78
C GLN A 169 -11.30 43.63 34.22
N ALA A 170 -11.87 43.10 35.31
CA ALA A 170 -13.18 43.47 35.88
C ALA A 170 -14.40 43.31 34.94
N SER A 171 -14.24 42.68 33.78
CA SER A 171 -15.38 42.28 32.94
C SER A 171 -16.07 41.06 33.55
N SER A 172 -17.38 41.15 33.73
CA SER A 172 -18.24 40.03 34.09
C SER A 172 -18.34 39.04 32.93
N VAL A 173 -18.04 37.77 33.16
CA VAL A 173 -18.16 36.71 32.16
C VAL A 173 -19.18 35.69 32.65
N GLU A 174 -20.20 35.41 31.83
CA GLU A 174 -21.14 34.32 32.10
C GLU A 174 -20.54 32.98 31.67
N ILE A 175 -20.70 31.97 32.54
CA ILE A 175 -20.12 30.64 32.41
C ILE A 175 -21.24 29.61 32.53
N THR A 176 -21.31 28.69 31.58
CA THR A 176 -22.16 27.51 31.66
C THR A 176 -21.30 26.30 32.04
N MET A 177 -21.64 25.70 33.18
CA MET A 177 -21.13 24.41 33.64
C MET A 177 -22.07 23.31 33.13
N THR A 178 -21.52 22.27 32.52
CA THR A 178 -22.23 21.04 32.14
C THR A 178 -21.53 19.85 32.77
N THR A 179 -22.28 18.92 33.37
CA THR A 179 -21.72 17.66 33.87
C THR A 179 -22.58 16.47 33.45
N GLY A 180 -21.94 15.38 33.04
CA GLY A 180 -22.63 14.20 32.51
C GLY A 180 -21.76 12.96 32.50
N LEU A 181 -22.40 11.82 32.23
CA LEU A 181 -21.72 10.53 32.07
C LEU A 181 -21.59 10.18 30.59
N VAL A 182 -20.48 9.52 30.24
CA VAL A 182 -20.20 9.00 28.91
C VAL A 182 -19.79 7.52 29.04
N TYR A 183 -20.15 6.73 28.02
CA TYR A 183 -20.07 5.27 28.01
C TYR A 183 -19.11 4.81 26.90
N PRO A 184 -17.95 4.20 27.22
CA PRO A 184 -17.05 3.61 26.23
C PRO A 184 -17.75 2.52 25.42
N GLN A 185 -17.49 2.43 24.12
CA GLN A 185 -18.25 1.53 23.23
C GLN A 185 -17.69 0.10 23.16
N ASN A 186 -16.39 -0.09 23.41
CA ASN A 186 -15.66 -1.31 23.02
C ASN A 186 -15.22 -2.23 24.17
N SER A 187 -15.92 -2.27 25.31
CA SER A 187 -15.59 -3.22 26.40
C SER A 187 -16.76 -3.46 27.37
N PRO A 188 -17.38 -4.65 27.36
CA PRO A 188 -18.29 -5.07 28.42
C PRO A 188 -17.55 -5.12 29.77
N GLY A 189 -17.78 -4.11 30.62
CA GLY A 189 -17.17 -4.00 31.95
C GLY A 189 -16.33 -2.74 32.22
N GLN A 190 -16.10 -1.85 31.23
CA GLN A 190 -15.45 -0.57 31.51
C GLN A 190 -16.33 0.34 32.39
N ARG A 191 -15.68 1.11 33.28
CA ARG A 191 -16.37 2.05 34.19
C ARG A 191 -16.87 3.28 33.42
N LYS A 192 -18.08 3.75 33.76
CA LYS A 192 -18.65 5.01 33.26
C LYS A 192 -17.68 6.16 33.52
N GLN A 193 -17.37 6.98 32.52
CA GLN A 193 -16.54 8.17 32.71
C GLN A 193 -17.40 9.37 33.08
N LEU A 194 -16.98 10.12 34.11
CA LEU A 194 -17.62 11.37 34.49
C LEU A 194 -16.91 12.53 33.79
N ILE A 195 -17.68 13.35 33.09
CA ILE A 195 -17.19 14.52 32.36
C ILE A 195 -17.76 15.79 32.97
N ALA A 196 -16.92 16.81 33.13
CA ALA A 196 -17.32 18.17 33.46
C ALA A 196 -16.77 19.13 32.39
N ILE A 197 -17.63 20.02 31.90
CA ILE A 197 -17.30 21.04 30.90
C ILE A 197 -17.66 22.40 31.49
N ALA A 198 -16.68 23.30 31.55
CA ALA A 198 -16.88 24.71 31.83
C ALA A 198 -16.74 25.48 30.51
N SER A 199 -17.70 26.32 30.17
CA SER A 199 -17.70 27.05 28.88
C SER A 199 -18.16 28.49 29.06
N THR A 200 -17.51 29.44 28.39
CA THR A 200 -17.99 30.83 28.34
C THR A 200 -19.27 30.92 27.52
N LYS A 201 -20.31 31.52 28.09
CA LYS A 201 -21.58 31.77 27.40
C LYS A 201 -21.40 32.89 26.37
N LEU A 202 -21.94 32.66 25.17
CA LEU A 202 -21.92 33.58 24.05
C LEU A 202 -23.20 34.44 24.04
N PRO A 203 -23.16 35.67 23.49
CA PRO A 203 -24.37 36.41 23.16
C PRO A 203 -25.07 35.77 21.96
N ASP A 204 -26.40 35.69 21.96
CA ASP A 204 -27.17 35.11 20.84
C ASP A 204 -27.09 35.96 19.56
N THR A 205 -26.92 37.28 19.72
CA THR A 205 -26.73 38.23 18.62
C THR A 205 -25.65 39.25 18.96
N VAL A 206 -24.95 39.74 17.93
CA VAL A 206 -24.03 40.87 18.03
C VAL A 206 -24.35 41.89 16.94
N THR A 207 -24.32 43.17 17.25
CA THR A 207 -24.41 44.24 16.24
C THR A 207 -23.04 44.89 16.09
N VAL A 208 -22.44 44.76 14.92
CA VAL A 208 -21.13 45.35 14.57
C VAL A 208 -21.39 46.59 13.73
N ARG A 209 -20.92 47.74 14.22
CA ARG A 209 -21.15 49.07 13.63
C ARG A 209 -20.44 49.21 12.29
N ALA A 210 -20.81 50.24 11.55
CA ALA A 210 -20.10 50.65 10.34
C ALA A 210 -18.61 50.93 10.66
N SER A 211 -17.71 50.41 9.82
CA SER A 211 -16.24 50.49 9.98
C SER A 211 -15.68 49.91 11.29
N GLU A 212 -16.42 49.04 11.99
CA GLU A 212 -15.98 48.41 13.24
C GLU A 212 -15.33 47.04 13.02
N THR A 213 -14.34 46.70 13.85
CA THR A 213 -13.89 45.32 14.06
C THR A 213 -14.31 44.86 15.45
N TRP A 214 -15.12 43.80 15.52
CA TRP A 214 -15.52 43.15 16.76
C TRP A 214 -14.72 41.87 16.97
N THR A 215 -14.31 41.60 18.21
CA THR A 215 -13.56 40.38 18.57
C THR A 215 -14.09 39.75 19.84
N PHE A 216 -14.17 38.43 19.89
CA PHE A 216 -14.57 37.68 21.07
C PHE A 216 -13.78 36.37 21.17
N GLN A 217 -13.38 36.01 22.39
CA GLN A 217 -12.75 34.72 22.69
C GLN A 217 -13.73 33.87 23.49
N THR A 218 -14.10 32.70 22.95
CA THR A 218 -14.79 31.66 23.74
C THR A 218 -13.80 30.58 24.14
N VAL A 219 -13.95 30.08 25.36
CA VAL A 219 -13.10 29.05 25.96
C VAL A 219 -13.98 27.92 26.47
N VAL A 220 -13.58 26.69 26.17
CA VAL A 220 -14.19 25.46 26.68
C VAL A 220 -13.11 24.68 27.42
N VAL A 221 -13.35 24.38 28.70
CA VAL A 221 -12.49 23.53 29.53
C VAL A 221 -13.20 22.22 29.82
N MET A 222 -12.64 21.12 29.34
CA MET A 222 -13.18 19.77 29.49
C MET A 222 -12.29 18.91 30.41
N LYS A 223 -12.88 18.41 31.50
CA LYS A 223 -12.27 17.50 32.47
C LYS A 223 -12.99 16.15 32.47
N SER A 224 -12.22 15.07 32.54
CA SER A 224 -12.73 13.70 32.72
C SER A 224 -12.23 13.09 34.03
N SER A 225 -12.99 12.13 34.56
CA SER A 225 -12.61 11.35 35.74
C SER A 225 -13.05 9.89 35.63
N ASN A 226 -12.11 9.00 35.94
CA ASN A 226 -12.31 7.55 36.02
C ASN A 226 -12.54 7.07 37.47
N LYS A 227 -12.61 8.00 38.44
CA LYS A 227 -12.97 7.68 39.83
C LYS A 227 -14.44 7.22 39.91
N PRO A 228 -14.81 6.35 40.87
CA PRO A 228 -16.22 6.01 41.12
C PRO A 228 -17.08 7.27 41.30
N VAL A 229 -18.22 7.31 40.63
CA VAL A 229 -19.09 8.50 40.59
C VAL A 229 -19.71 8.75 41.97
N SER A 230 -19.37 9.89 42.58
CA SER A 230 -19.98 10.38 43.81
C SER A 230 -20.24 11.88 43.71
N SER A 231 -21.11 12.41 44.58
CA SER A 231 -21.39 13.85 44.67
C SER A 231 -20.13 14.69 44.92
N LEU A 232 -19.20 14.17 45.75
CA LEU A 232 -17.90 14.80 46.00
C LEU A 232 -17.04 14.85 44.74
N VAL A 233 -16.82 13.71 44.06
CA VAL A 233 -16.02 13.64 42.83
C VAL A 233 -16.59 14.54 41.73
N LYS A 234 -17.92 14.61 41.62
CA LYS A 234 -18.61 15.50 40.68
C LYS A 234 -18.35 16.99 40.98
N LYS A 235 -18.45 17.38 42.25
CA LYS A 235 -18.18 18.75 42.70
C LYS A 235 -16.71 19.13 42.51
N GLU A 236 -15.78 18.25 42.87
CA GLU A 236 -14.34 18.45 42.65
C GLU A 236 -14.01 18.65 41.16
N LEU A 237 -14.55 17.81 40.28
CA LEU A 237 -14.29 17.87 38.84
C LEU A 237 -14.84 19.16 38.21
N ALA A 238 -16.06 19.55 38.58
CA ALA A 238 -16.67 20.80 38.13
C ALA A 238 -15.90 22.03 38.62
N GLN A 239 -15.53 22.08 39.90
CA GLN A 239 -14.70 23.16 40.46
C GLN A 239 -13.30 23.23 39.83
N SER A 240 -12.72 22.09 39.45
CA SER A 240 -11.44 22.05 38.73
C SER A 240 -11.55 22.62 37.32
N ALA A 241 -12.62 22.29 36.57
CA ALA A 241 -12.86 22.84 35.24
C ALA A 241 -13.15 24.35 35.29
N GLU A 242 -13.96 24.81 36.25
CA GLU A 242 -14.26 26.22 36.51
C GLU A 242 -12.99 27.03 36.84
N ARG A 243 -12.11 26.50 37.70
CA ARG A 243 -10.85 27.15 38.08
C ARG A 243 -9.90 27.33 36.90
N GLU A 244 -9.72 26.28 36.09
CA GLU A 244 -8.85 26.37 34.89
C GLU A 244 -9.47 27.28 33.82
N LEU A 245 -10.79 27.31 33.66
CA LEU A 245 -11.45 28.26 32.76
C LEU A 245 -11.11 29.71 33.16
N MET A 246 -11.25 30.05 34.45
CA MET A 246 -10.89 31.38 34.95
C MET A 246 -9.40 31.70 34.80
N GLU A 247 -8.51 30.73 34.99
CA GLU A 247 -7.07 30.91 34.76
C GLU A 247 -6.74 31.18 33.28
N VAL A 248 -7.38 30.45 32.36
CA VAL A 248 -7.21 30.64 30.91
C VAL A 248 -7.71 32.03 30.49
N LEU A 249 -8.92 32.43 30.92
CA LEU A 249 -9.47 33.76 30.63
C LEU A 249 -8.56 34.90 31.13
N ASN A 250 -7.88 34.70 32.27
CA ASN A 250 -6.93 35.67 32.82
C ASN A 250 -5.52 35.61 32.20
N THR A 251 -5.20 34.61 31.37
CA THR A 251 -3.87 34.48 30.73
C THR A 251 -3.71 35.41 29.51
N GLY A 252 -4.82 35.76 28.84
CA GLY A 252 -4.84 36.57 27.62
C GLY A 252 -4.68 35.76 26.33
N SER A 253 -5.53 36.06 25.32
CA SER A 253 -5.63 35.33 24.04
C SER A 253 -4.32 35.21 23.28
N GLN A 254 -3.59 36.32 23.11
CA GLN A 254 -2.31 36.38 22.38
C GLN A 254 -1.27 35.44 22.98
N LYS A 255 -1.16 35.39 24.32
CA LYS A 255 -0.19 34.55 25.03
C LYS A 255 -0.53 33.07 24.87
N LEU A 256 -1.80 32.70 25.00
CA LEU A 256 -2.28 31.32 24.79
C LEU A 256 -2.04 30.85 23.34
N LEU A 257 -2.25 31.74 22.36
CA LEU A 257 -1.97 31.44 20.96
C LEU A 257 -0.48 31.16 20.74
N VAL A 258 0.41 32.02 21.25
CA VAL A 258 1.86 31.82 21.14
C VAL A 258 2.31 30.56 21.87
N GLU A 259 1.83 30.29 23.10
CA GLU A 259 2.12 29.06 23.85
C GLU A 259 1.69 27.76 23.11
N HIS A 260 0.61 27.80 22.33
CA HIS A 260 0.16 26.66 21.52
C HIS A 260 1.00 26.51 20.24
N VAL A 261 1.15 27.60 19.48
CA VAL A 261 1.83 27.59 18.17
C VAL A 261 3.31 27.24 18.31
N SER A 262 4.00 27.69 19.37
CA SER A 262 5.42 27.39 19.56
C SER A 262 5.69 25.89 19.72
N VAL A 263 4.77 25.13 20.32
CA VAL A 263 4.92 23.67 20.50
C VAL A 263 4.65 22.92 19.20
N TRP A 264 3.68 23.35 18.40
CA TRP A 264 3.49 22.80 17.06
C TRP A 264 4.70 23.07 16.17
N GLN A 265 5.24 24.29 16.19
CA GLN A 265 6.46 24.64 15.45
C GLN A 265 7.69 23.85 15.94
N GLU A 266 7.76 23.49 17.22
CA GLU A 266 8.81 22.61 17.75
C GLU A 266 8.68 21.18 17.18
N LEU A 267 7.48 20.59 17.22
CA LEU A 267 7.20 19.26 16.66
C LEU A 267 7.59 19.20 15.17
N TRP A 268 7.22 20.21 14.38
CA TRP A 268 7.52 20.29 12.94
C TRP A 268 8.98 20.63 12.57
N ARG A 269 9.90 20.71 13.55
CA ARG A 269 11.35 20.80 13.27
C ARG A 269 11.90 19.52 12.66
N SER A 270 11.41 18.38 13.12
CA SER A 270 11.61 17.09 12.48
C SER A 270 10.53 16.88 11.43
N GLY A 271 10.86 16.21 10.32
CA GLY A 271 9.87 15.99 9.27
C GLY A 271 10.42 15.29 8.04
N PHE A 272 9.52 15.04 7.08
CA PHE A 272 9.83 14.40 5.81
C PHE A 272 9.34 15.30 4.67
N GLY A 273 10.15 15.47 3.65
CA GLY A 273 9.75 16.04 2.36
C GLY A 273 9.88 15.00 1.25
N ILE A 274 9.06 15.15 0.20
CA ILE A 274 9.15 14.38 -1.03
C ILE A 274 9.01 15.34 -2.22
N SER A 275 9.79 15.16 -3.28
CA SER A 275 9.59 15.87 -4.56
C SER A 275 8.18 15.63 -5.10
N GLU A 276 7.52 16.64 -5.67
CA GLU A 276 6.12 16.53 -6.09
C GLU A 276 5.92 15.69 -7.36
N SER A 277 4.86 14.86 -7.40
CA SER A 277 4.45 14.09 -8.59
C SER A 277 3.06 14.49 -9.05
N LYS A 278 2.93 14.75 -10.35
CA LYS A 278 1.67 15.15 -11.01
C LYS A 278 0.81 13.97 -11.48
N ALA A 279 1.26 12.73 -11.30
CA ALA A 279 0.49 11.55 -11.67
C ALA A 279 -0.68 11.32 -10.71
N ALA A 280 -1.85 10.96 -11.25
CA ALA A 280 -3.08 10.82 -10.48
C ALA A 280 -2.96 9.72 -9.41
N GLY A 281 -3.42 10.00 -8.19
CA GLY A 281 -3.38 9.06 -7.06
C GLY A 281 -2.02 8.88 -6.38
N MET A 282 -0.97 9.60 -6.81
CA MET A 282 0.35 9.52 -6.17
C MET A 282 0.40 10.26 -4.83
N LEU A 283 1.11 9.66 -3.87
CA LEU A 283 1.38 10.28 -2.57
C LEU A 283 2.25 11.54 -2.73
N ASN A 284 1.84 12.66 -2.15
CA ASN A 284 2.51 13.95 -2.21
C ASN A 284 2.60 14.59 -0.80
N GLY A 285 3.39 15.66 -0.70
CA GLY A 285 3.69 16.35 0.57
C GLY A 285 2.44 16.83 1.33
N ASN A 286 1.39 17.27 0.63
CA ASN A 286 0.10 17.63 1.22
C ASN A 286 -0.51 16.49 2.06
N ARG A 287 -0.60 15.30 1.49
CA ARG A 287 -1.19 14.14 2.16
C ARG A 287 -0.28 13.59 3.26
N ILE A 288 1.03 13.61 3.07
CA ILE A 288 1.99 13.24 4.12
C ILE A 288 1.84 14.19 5.32
N ASN A 289 1.88 15.51 5.08
CA ASN A 289 1.78 16.51 6.14
C ASN A 289 0.41 16.48 6.85
N ALA A 290 -0.69 16.24 6.12
CA ALA A 290 -2.00 16.04 6.71
C ALA A 290 -2.04 14.80 7.64
N THR A 291 -1.51 13.65 7.20
CA THR A 291 -1.46 12.43 8.03
C THR A 291 -0.57 12.63 9.27
N LEU A 292 0.60 13.24 9.12
CA LEU A 292 1.47 13.64 10.24
C LEU A 292 0.72 14.55 11.23
N TYR A 293 0.02 15.57 10.73
CA TYR A 293 -0.80 16.47 11.54
C TYR A 293 -1.91 15.75 12.30
N TYR A 294 -2.62 14.83 11.65
CA TYR A 294 -3.70 14.06 12.27
C TYR A 294 -3.22 13.19 13.41
N LEU A 295 -2.12 12.46 13.22
CA LEU A 295 -1.55 11.60 14.27
C LEU A 295 -0.99 12.42 15.43
N MET A 296 -0.32 13.54 15.15
CA MET A 296 0.11 14.47 16.18
C MET A 296 -1.10 15.08 16.91
N SER A 297 -2.19 15.45 16.24
CA SER A 297 -3.41 15.96 16.88
C SER A 297 -4.09 14.94 17.80
N GLN A 298 -3.90 13.66 17.49
CA GLN A 298 -4.45 12.52 18.21
C GLN A 298 -3.53 12.00 19.33
N THR A 299 -2.31 12.54 19.46
CA THR A 299 -1.30 12.12 20.45
C THR A 299 -0.79 13.32 21.26
N ALA A 300 -0.59 13.12 22.57
CA ALA A 300 -0.18 14.20 23.46
C ALA A 300 1.33 14.44 23.36
N SER A 301 1.78 15.70 23.30
CA SER A 301 3.20 16.02 23.43
C SER A 301 3.55 16.17 24.91
N PHE A 302 3.76 15.02 25.58
CA PHE A 302 3.92 14.95 27.03
C PHE A 302 5.07 15.84 27.54
N LEU A 303 6.16 15.97 26.78
CA LEU A 303 7.31 16.82 27.13
C LEU A 303 6.96 18.32 27.28
N ASN A 304 5.85 18.77 26.68
CA ASN A 304 5.44 20.17 26.62
C ASN A 304 4.20 20.49 27.47
N VAL A 305 3.63 19.52 28.18
CA VAL A 305 2.47 19.73 29.06
C VAL A 305 2.87 20.48 30.34
N LYS A 306 2.07 21.48 30.75
CA LYS A 306 2.33 22.20 32.01
C LYS A 306 2.17 21.27 33.22
N GLY A 307 3.11 21.34 34.16
CA GLY A 307 3.12 20.55 35.40
C GLY A 307 3.92 19.25 35.35
N VAL A 308 4.61 18.95 34.24
CA VAL A 308 5.52 17.81 34.14
C VAL A 308 6.78 18.06 34.97
N THR A 309 7.14 17.10 35.82
CA THR A 309 8.35 17.17 36.67
C THR A 309 9.62 16.85 35.89
N ALA A 310 10.78 17.32 36.37
CA ALA A 310 12.07 17.04 35.73
C ALA A 310 12.37 15.53 35.61
N SER A 311 11.94 14.72 36.58
CA SER A 311 12.07 13.26 36.54
C SER A 311 11.21 12.62 35.44
N GLN A 312 9.95 13.04 35.30
CA GLN A 312 9.09 12.60 34.20
C GLN A 312 9.63 13.06 32.83
N GLN A 313 10.18 14.27 32.74
CA GLN A 313 10.78 14.77 31.51
C GLN A 313 12.04 13.98 31.13
N ALA A 314 12.84 13.54 32.10
CA ALA A 314 13.98 12.65 31.86
C ALA A 314 13.55 11.27 31.37
N ALA A 315 12.50 10.67 31.98
CA ALA A 315 11.95 9.39 31.55
C ALA A 315 11.38 9.43 30.12
N LEU A 316 10.60 10.47 29.79
CA LEU A 316 10.04 10.65 28.44
C LEU A 316 11.12 10.88 27.37
N LYS A 317 12.21 11.58 27.72
CA LYS A 317 13.40 11.69 26.85
C LYS A 317 14.09 10.34 26.69
N GLN A 318 14.23 9.57 27.76
CA GLN A 318 14.80 8.22 27.67
C GLN A 318 13.96 7.33 26.74
N ASP A 319 12.64 7.33 26.86
CA ASP A 319 11.73 6.58 25.96
C ASP A 319 11.89 7.01 24.49
N LEU A 320 12.07 8.31 24.22
CA LEU A 320 12.30 8.84 22.86
C LEU A 320 13.64 8.39 22.25
N TYR A 321 14.66 8.20 23.08
CA TYR A 321 16.03 7.87 22.66
C TYR A 321 16.41 6.39 22.86
N THR A 322 15.48 5.55 23.31
CA THR A 322 15.77 4.13 23.53
C THR A 322 15.82 3.38 22.20
N VAL A 323 16.88 2.58 22.04
CA VAL A 323 17.17 1.80 20.83
C VAL A 323 16.33 0.52 20.84
N ASP A 324 15.09 0.63 20.37
CA ASP A 324 14.11 -0.49 20.35
C ASP A 324 14.21 -1.38 19.08
N ARG A 325 15.13 -1.10 18.15
CA ARG A 325 15.09 -1.60 16.76
C ARG A 325 13.84 -1.17 15.98
N CYS A 326 13.19 -0.09 16.42
CA CYS A 326 12.27 0.71 15.61
C CYS A 326 13.06 1.33 14.41
N TYR A 327 12.61 1.24 13.17
CA TYR A 327 11.44 0.52 12.63
C TYR A 327 11.87 -0.74 11.86
N SER A 328 11.24 -1.89 12.12
CA SER A 328 11.67 -3.20 11.57
C SER A 328 10.87 -3.74 10.36
N GLY A 329 9.85 -3.00 9.90
CA GLY A 329 9.01 -3.41 8.76
C GLY A 329 9.53 -2.95 7.40
N HIS A 330 8.72 -3.08 6.35
CA HIS A 330 8.98 -2.45 5.04
C HIS A 330 8.56 -0.97 5.06
N HIS A 331 9.20 -0.15 4.22
CA HIS A 331 8.91 1.28 4.18
C HIS A 331 7.42 1.59 3.90
N THR A 332 6.84 2.54 4.63
CA THR A 332 5.38 2.77 4.64
C THR A 332 4.86 3.67 3.50
N LEU A 333 5.75 4.29 2.72
CA LEU A 333 5.38 5.22 1.63
C LEU A 333 4.54 4.58 0.51
N GLN A 334 4.69 3.27 0.25
CA GLN A 334 3.90 2.54 -0.76
C GLN A 334 2.56 1.99 -0.24
N ASN A 335 2.29 2.03 1.07
CA ASN A 335 1.09 1.42 1.66
C ASN A 335 -0.13 2.36 1.57
N THR A 336 -0.91 2.26 0.49
CA THR A 336 -2.05 3.13 0.17
C THR A 336 -3.08 3.26 1.30
N LYS A 337 -3.38 2.19 2.04
CA LYS A 337 -4.33 2.20 3.18
C LYS A 337 -3.88 3.15 4.32
N MET A 338 -2.58 3.36 4.46
CA MET A 338 -2.02 4.28 5.47
C MET A 338 -2.09 5.75 5.04
N TRP A 339 -2.50 6.02 3.80
CA TRP A 339 -2.61 7.35 3.21
C TRP A 339 -4.04 7.67 2.71
N GLU A 340 -5.06 6.97 3.22
CA GLU A 340 -6.47 7.30 2.97
C GLU A 340 -6.87 8.61 3.65
N ALA A 341 -7.68 9.43 2.98
CA ALA A 341 -8.20 10.68 3.54
C ALA A 341 -9.30 10.40 4.58
N PRO A 342 -9.20 10.91 5.81
CA PRO A 342 -10.33 10.87 6.73
C PRO A 342 -11.41 11.86 6.24
N THR A 343 -12.65 11.38 6.09
CA THR A 343 -13.82 12.19 5.72
C THR A 343 -14.69 12.58 6.92
N ASN A 344 -14.38 12.04 8.10
CA ASN A 344 -15.05 12.30 9.38
C ASN A 344 -14.20 11.73 10.53
N SER A 345 -14.51 12.14 11.77
CA SER A 345 -13.79 11.67 12.97
C SER A 345 -13.69 10.14 13.13
N TYR A 346 -14.66 9.33 12.69
CA TYR A 346 -14.56 7.87 12.78
C TYR A 346 -13.47 7.32 11.84
N THR A 347 -13.44 7.78 10.58
CA THR A 347 -12.38 7.43 9.62
C THR A 347 -11.01 7.94 10.06
N LEU A 348 -10.95 9.10 10.72
CA LEU A 348 -9.72 9.63 11.35
C LEU A 348 -9.22 8.71 12.47
N SER A 349 -10.09 8.30 13.41
CA SER A 349 -9.72 7.36 14.47
C SER A 349 -9.22 6.03 13.89
N ALA A 350 -9.84 5.53 12.82
CA ALA A 350 -9.42 4.31 12.13
C ALA A 350 -8.03 4.45 11.48
N LEU A 351 -7.78 5.53 10.74
CA LEU A 351 -6.46 5.85 10.15
C LEU A 351 -5.36 5.89 11.22
N VAL A 352 -5.61 6.61 12.32
CA VAL A 352 -4.69 6.75 13.45
C VAL A 352 -4.42 5.40 14.12
N ASN A 353 -5.46 4.58 14.33
CA ASN A 353 -5.30 3.25 14.89
C ASN A 353 -4.45 2.35 13.98
N THR A 354 -4.67 2.36 12.66
CA THR A 354 -3.89 1.60 11.68
C THR A 354 -2.41 1.98 11.73
N TRP A 355 -2.09 3.27 11.79
CA TRP A 355 -0.71 3.74 11.95
C TRP A 355 -0.08 3.30 13.26
N LEU A 356 -0.72 3.57 14.40
CA LEU A 356 -0.15 3.26 15.72
C LEU A 356 0.05 1.75 15.91
N ILE A 357 -0.89 0.92 15.48
CA ILE A 357 -0.75 -0.55 15.52
C ILE A 357 0.37 -1.02 14.58
N THR A 358 0.54 -0.40 13.41
CA THR A 358 1.65 -0.72 12.51
C THR A 358 3.01 -0.40 13.15
N LEU A 359 3.16 0.78 13.74
CA LEU A 359 4.39 1.20 14.41
C LEU A 359 4.70 0.34 15.64
N GLU A 360 3.69 -0.02 16.45
CA GLU A 360 3.83 -0.97 17.57
C GLU A 360 4.30 -2.35 17.08
N LYS A 361 3.67 -2.90 16.02
CA LYS A 361 4.01 -4.22 15.45
C LYS A 361 5.46 -4.30 14.95
N TYR A 362 6.00 -3.19 14.45
CA TYR A 362 7.37 -3.10 13.90
C TYR A 362 8.37 -2.44 14.87
N GLY A 363 8.16 -2.62 16.18
CA GLY A 363 9.18 -2.40 17.21
C GLY A 363 9.21 -1.02 17.86
N CYS A 364 8.30 -0.10 17.54
CA CYS A 364 8.37 1.28 18.04
C CYS A 364 7.69 1.51 19.41
N VAL A 365 7.52 0.47 20.23
CA VAL A 365 6.64 0.50 21.40
C VAL A 365 7.10 1.45 22.51
N ASN A 366 8.39 1.59 22.83
CA ASN A 366 8.82 2.57 23.84
C ASN A 366 8.86 3.98 23.25
N MET A 367 9.31 4.13 22.00
CA MET A 367 9.29 5.43 21.31
C MET A 367 7.89 6.07 21.28
N LEU A 368 6.83 5.29 21.06
CA LEU A 368 5.44 5.77 21.11
C LEU A 368 4.99 6.26 22.50
N LYS A 369 5.64 5.85 23.61
CA LYS A 369 5.35 6.34 24.97
C LYS A 369 5.77 7.80 25.17
N ALA A 370 6.79 8.27 24.44
CA ALA A 370 7.20 9.68 24.45
C ALA A 370 6.11 10.63 23.92
N GLY A 371 5.05 10.09 23.30
CA GLY A 371 3.90 10.85 22.82
C GLY A 371 4.14 11.36 21.39
N ALA A 372 3.60 12.53 21.07
CA ALA A 372 3.61 13.08 19.71
C ALA A 372 5.02 13.16 19.08
N ASP A 373 6.02 13.53 19.88
CA ASP A 373 7.42 13.64 19.49
C ASP A 373 7.98 12.27 19.02
N GLY A 374 7.67 11.20 19.76
CA GLY A 374 8.07 9.84 19.42
C GLY A 374 7.23 9.18 18.34
N VAL A 375 5.94 9.52 18.25
CA VAL A 375 5.06 9.11 17.14
C VAL A 375 5.57 9.68 15.81
N LEU A 376 5.90 10.97 15.78
CA LEU A 376 6.50 11.61 14.62
C LEU A 376 7.81 10.91 14.25
N GLN A 377 8.71 10.70 15.21
CA GLN A 377 9.99 10.04 14.93
C GLN A 377 9.82 8.61 14.41
N ALA A 378 8.94 7.80 15.02
CA ALA A 378 8.64 6.44 14.55
C ALA A 378 8.07 6.41 13.13
N MET A 379 7.24 7.39 12.75
CA MET A 379 6.78 7.54 11.37
C MET A 379 7.91 7.88 10.40
N LEU A 380 8.75 8.87 10.75
CA LEU A 380 9.91 9.26 9.91
C LEU A 380 10.85 8.07 9.69
N LEU A 381 11.06 7.24 10.73
CA LEU A 381 11.83 6.01 10.61
C LEU A 381 11.15 5.03 9.64
N SER A 382 9.83 4.85 9.74
CA SER A 382 9.06 3.97 8.86
C SER A 382 9.03 4.39 7.38
N PHE A 383 9.25 5.67 7.05
CA PHE A 383 9.21 6.14 5.65
C PHE A 383 10.42 5.68 4.83
N GLY A 384 11.59 5.54 5.47
CA GLY A 384 12.84 5.10 4.82
C GLY A 384 13.35 3.75 5.31
N GLN A 385 12.53 2.96 6.00
CA GLN A 385 13.00 1.73 6.66
C GLN A 385 14.27 2.00 7.49
N LEU A 386 14.28 3.14 8.18
CA LEU A 386 15.39 3.56 9.02
C LEU A 386 15.27 2.85 10.36
N GLN A 387 16.34 2.17 10.78
CA GLN A 387 16.35 1.31 11.96
C GLN A 387 17.53 1.63 12.86
N PHE A 388 17.27 1.90 14.14
CA PHE A 388 18.33 1.97 15.14
C PHE A 388 18.72 0.56 15.59
N GLY A 389 19.88 0.08 15.15
CA GLY A 389 20.59 -1.04 15.77
C GLY A 389 21.34 -0.59 17.02
N ASP A 390 21.83 -1.56 17.79
CA ASP A 390 22.35 -1.39 19.16
C ASP A 390 23.45 -0.32 19.31
N ARG A 391 24.17 0.02 18.21
CA ARG A 391 25.17 1.11 18.16
C ARG A 391 25.08 2.04 16.95
N HIS A 392 24.21 1.78 15.97
CA HIS A 392 24.22 2.48 14.68
C HIS A 392 22.80 2.65 14.10
N LEU A 393 22.59 3.68 13.29
CA LEU A 393 21.39 3.89 12.49
C LEU A 393 21.63 3.32 11.08
N GLU A 394 20.67 2.54 10.59
CA GLU A 394 20.70 1.89 9.28
C GLU A 394 19.58 2.43 8.40
N PHE A 395 19.84 2.73 7.13
CA PHE A 395 18.83 3.01 6.10
C PHE A 395 18.66 1.73 5.27
N LYS A 396 17.60 0.95 5.49
CA LYS A 396 17.43 -0.40 4.92
C LYS A 396 16.53 -0.48 3.68
N THR A 397 16.07 0.64 3.14
CA THR A 397 15.32 0.68 1.88
C THR A 397 16.15 0.15 0.71
N HIS A 398 15.53 -0.68 -0.12
CA HIS A 398 16.14 -1.19 -1.35
C HIS A 398 16.30 -0.05 -2.37
N PRO A 399 17.45 0.07 -3.08
CA PRO A 399 17.73 1.14 -4.04
C PRO A 399 16.59 1.44 -5.04
N ARG A 400 15.95 0.41 -5.61
CA ARG A 400 14.79 0.52 -6.51
C ARG A 400 13.61 1.37 -5.98
N ASP A 401 13.43 1.44 -4.66
CA ASP A 401 12.31 2.16 -4.05
C ASP A 401 12.62 3.67 -3.90
N LEU A 402 13.85 4.10 -4.18
CA LEU A 402 14.34 5.48 -4.18
C LEU A 402 14.10 6.19 -5.53
N HIS A 403 12.85 6.19 -5.98
CA HIS A 403 12.45 6.72 -7.29
C HIS A 403 12.08 8.22 -7.29
N ARG A 404 12.20 8.91 -6.15
CA ARG A 404 11.90 10.33 -5.94
C ARG A 404 12.82 10.91 -4.87
N ASP A 405 13.10 12.21 -4.92
CA ASP A 405 13.81 12.87 -3.84
C ASP A 405 13.07 12.75 -2.51
N TYR A 406 13.79 12.38 -1.46
CA TYR A 406 13.31 12.25 -0.09
C TYR A 406 14.14 13.12 0.85
N TYR A 407 13.51 13.86 1.75
CA TYR A 407 14.18 14.81 2.63
C TYR A 407 13.83 14.53 4.10
N PHE A 408 14.62 13.67 4.76
CA PHE A 408 14.51 13.43 6.19
C PHE A 408 15.21 14.55 6.96
N ARG A 409 14.43 15.32 7.71
CA ARG A 409 14.91 16.46 8.49
C ARG A 409 14.88 16.12 9.97
N ARG A 410 16.02 16.34 10.63
CA ARG A 410 16.22 16.31 12.08
C ARG A 410 15.71 15.03 12.74
N LEU A 411 16.15 13.88 12.22
CA LEU A 411 16.03 12.59 12.91
C LEU A 411 16.85 12.65 14.20
N ASN A 412 16.25 12.41 15.36
CA ASN A 412 16.99 12.45 16.63
C ASN A 412 17.82 11.19 16.78
N TYR A 413 19.14 11.34 16.84
CA TYR A 413 20.07 10.27 17.19
C TYR A 413 20.59 10.54 18.60
N GLY A 414 20.00 9.86 19.58
CA GLY A 414 20.36 10.06 20.99
C GLY A 414 20.00 11.45 21.54
N ASN A 415 20.64 11.84 22.64
CA ASN A 415 20.18 12.94 23.50
C ASN A 415 20.20 14.35 22.89
N ASN A 416 21.12 14.66 21.95
CA ASN A 416 21.26 16.00 21.36
C ASN A 416 21.62 16.02 19.87
N THR A 417 21.94 14.89 19.24
CA THR A 417 22.38 14.85 17.84
C THR A 417 21.17 14.74 16.90
N HIS A 418 21.15 15.56 15.85
CA HIS A 418 20.09 15.56 14.84
C HIS A 418 20.70 15.30 13.46
N VAL A 419 20.22 14.25 12.79
CA VAL A 419 20.69 13.82 11.47
C VAL A 419 19.71 14.31 10.40
N ASN A 420 20.25 14.89 9.33
CA ASN A 420 19.54 15.15 8.08
C ASN A 420 20.02 14.13 7.04
N ILE A 421 19.09 13.49 6.35
CA ILE A 421 19.37 12.56 5.25
C ILE A 421 18.53 13.02 4.06
N SER A 422 19.16 13.35 2.94
CA SER A 422 18.47 13.60 1.68
C SER A 422 18.82 12.50 0.69
N VAL A 423 17.80 11.93 0.04
CA VAL A 423 17.95 11.15 -1.17
C VAL A 423 17.65 12.10 -2.31
N ILE A 424 18.56 12.24 -3.27
CA ILE A 424 18.36 13.02 -4.50
C ILE A 424 18.43 12.05 -5.66
N VAL A 425 17.44 12.09 -6.56
CA VAL A 425 17.42 11.27 -7.77
C VAL A 425 17.91 12.13 -8.93
N GLY A 426 19.02 11.73 -9.54
CA GLY A 426 19.60 12.42 -10.70
C GLY A 426 18.76 12.21 -11.97
N ASP A 427 19.08 12.97 -13.02
CA ASP A 427 18.44 12.85 -14.34
C ASP A 427 18.61 11.44 -14.97
N ASP A 428 19.58 10.65 -14.50
CA ASP A 428 19.83 9.25 -14.87
C ASP A 428 19.02 8.23 -14.04
N ASN A 429 18.05 8.71 -13.25
CA ASN A 429 17.26 7.95 -12.28
C ASN A 429 18.09 7.20 -11.21
N LYS A 430 19.34 7.63 -10.94
CA LYS A 430 20.11 7.10 -9.80
C LYS A 430 19.90 7.94 -8.55
N ALA A 431 19.64 7.26 -7.44
CA ALA A 431 19.57 7.86 -6.13
C ALA A 431 20.99 8.10 -5.54
N VAL A 432 21.20 9.27 -4.94
CA VAL A 432 22.41 9.65 -4.22
C VAL A 432 22.02 10.11 -2.81
N LEU A 433 22.80 9.71 -1.82
CA LEU A 433 22.59 10.07 -0.42
C LEU A 433 23.41 11.30 -0.04
N TYR A 434 22.80 12.23 0.69
CA TYR A 434 23.45 13.38 1.31
C TYR A 434 23.13 13.39 2.80
N VAL A 435 24.17 13.40 3.63
CA VAL A 435 24.05 13.28 5.09
C VAL A 435 24.73 14.44 5.80
N ALA A 436 24.04 15.09 6.73
CA ALA A 436 24.58 16.17 7.56
C ALA A 436 24.05 16.11 9.00
N LEU A 437 24.74 16.83 9.90
CA LEU A 437 24.37 17.01 11.30
C LEU A 437 24.08 18.48 11.57
N ASP A 438 22.84 18.83 11.96
CA ASP A 438 22.49 20.21 12.34
C ASP A 438 23.13 20.60 13.68
N ARG A 439 23.12 19.64 14.61
CA ARG A 439 23.69 19.71 15.95
C ARG A 439 24.24 18.35 16.28
N ASN A 440 25.44 18.32 16.86
CA ASN A 440 26.04 17.13 17.43
C ASN A 440 26.75 17.44 18.75
N ASP A 441 26.77 16.47 19.64
CA ASP A 441 27.54 16.47 20.90
C ASP A 441 28.82 15.65 20.80
N MET A 442 28.89 14.69 19.87
CA MET A 442 30.03 13.79 19.64
C MET A 442 30.36 13.69 18.14
N PRO A 443 31.54 13.19 17.73
CA PRO A 443 31.81 12.92 16.30
C PRO A 443 31.00 11.70 15.82
N PHE A 444 30.33 11.85 14.68
CA PHE A 444 29.64 10.76 13.98
C PHE A 444 30.33 10.46 12.65
N TYR A 445 30.13 9.23 12.17
CA TYR A 445 30.70 8.68 10.95
C TYR A 445 29.59 7.99 10.14
N ALA A 446 29.77 7.91 8.83
CA ALA A 446 28.91 7.18 7.93
C ALA A 446 29.70 6.28 6.97
N CYS A 447 29.08 5.18 6.54
CA CYS A 447 29.49 4.40 5.39
C CYS A 447 28.26 3.97 4.57
N ASP A 448 28.48 3.69 3.30
CA ASP A 448 27.49 3.22 2.34
C ASP A 448 27.31 1.70 2.41
N ALA A 449 26.57 1.12 1.45
CA ALA A 449 26.20 -0.30 1.51
C ALA A 449 27.42 -1.23 1.58
N GLY A 450 27.34 -2.22 2.48
CA GLY A 450 28.45 -3.13 2.78
C GLY A 450 29.64 -2.52 3.54
N CYS A 451 29.68 -1.20 3.78
CA CYS A 451 30.77 -0.48 4.47
C CYS A 451 32.19 -0.88 4.03
N GLN A 452 32.36 -1.09 2.72
CA GLN A 452 33.65 -1.50 2.14
C GLN A 452 34.66 -0.33 2.15
N ASP A 453 34.18 0.90 1.98
CA ASP A 453 34.99 2.11 2.01
C ASP A 453 35.19 2.62 3.47
N PRO A 454 36.31 3.30 3.78
CA PRO A 454 36.58 3.80 5.13
C PRO A 454 35.51 4.78 5.66
N PRO A 455 35.06 4.66 6.92
CA PRO A 455 34.03 5.52 7.49
C PRO A 455 34.33 7.03 7.38
N ILE A 456 33.41 7.75 6.73
CA ILE A 456 33.51 9.19 6.48
C ILE A 456 32.97 9.94 7.70
N LYS A 457 33.74 10.88 8.23
CA LYS A 457 33.31 11.71 9.37
C LYS A 457 32.28 12.75 8.94
N LEU A 458 31.12 12.75 9.60
CA LEU A 458 30.02 13.68 9.33
C LEU A 458 30.23 15.05 10.00
N GLY A 459 29.60 16.08 9.43
CA GLY A 459 29.61 17.45 9.94
C GLY A 459 28.37 18.24 9.52
N LYS A 460 28.43 19.57 9.59
CA LYS A 460 27.32 20.47 9.21
C LYS A 460 27.11 20.60 7.70
N GLN A 461 28.13 20.29 6.90
CA GLN A 461 28.02 20.25 5.45
C GLN A 461 27.49 18.88 5.01
N MET A 462 26.69 18.87 3.94
CA MET A 462 26.19 17.64 3.34
C MET A 462 27.34 16.81 2.78
N THR A 463 27.53 15.62 3.35
CA THR A 463 28.45 14.60 2.86
C THR A 463 27.71 13.72 1.87
N GLN A 464 28.23 13.59 0.65
CA GLN A 464 27.66 12.72 -0.38
C GLN A 464 28.13 11.26 -0.18
N LEU A 465 27.21 10.30 -0.29
CA LEU A 465 27.49 8.87 -0.35
C LEU A 465 26.73 8.25 -1.54
N PRO A 466 27.30 7.29 -2.28
CA PRO A 466 26.60 6.59 -3.34
C PRO A 466 25.57 5.61 -2.74
N VAL A 467 24.47 5.37 -3.45
CA VAL A 467 23.58 4.24 -3.16
C VAL A 467 24.13 3.02 -3.90
N LYS A 468 24.48 1.96 -3.15
CA LYS A 468 24.99 0.69 -3.67
C LYS A 468 23.98 -0.43 -3.37
N LEU A 469 23.82 -1.39 -4.28
CA LEU A 469 23.13 -2.66 -4.04
C LEU A 469 24.16 -3.72 -3.67
N THR A 470 23.84 -4.62 -2.74
CA THR A 470 24.75 -5.71 -2.31
C THR A 470 24.03 -7.05 -2.30
N ASP A 471 24.78 -8.15 -2.46
CA ASP A 471 24.29 -9.51 -2.26
C ASP A 471 25.16 -10.24 -1.21
N PRO A 472 24.60 -10.67 -0.05
CA PRO A 472 23.22 -10.42 0.39
C PRO A 472 22.93 -8.93 0.62
N LEU A 473 21.65 -8.58 0.63
CA LEU A 473 21.19 -7.21 0.78
C LEU A 473 21.56 -6.63 2.16
N THR A 474 22.30 -5.53 2.15
CA THR A 474 22.70 -4.74 3.34
C THR A 474 21.95 -3.40 3.37
N ALA A 475 22.11 -2.62 4.45
CA ALA A 475 21.57 -1.27 4.49
C ALA A 475 22.35 -0.37 3.52
N ILE A 476 21.68 0.55 2.82
CA ILE A 476 22.33 1.47 1.87
C ILE A 476 23.16 2.56 2.54
N LEU A 477 22.94 2.78 3.85
CA LEU A 477 23.63 3.77 4.67
C LEU A 477 23.69 3.28 6.12
N TYR A 478 24.85 3.45 6.73
CA TYR A 478 25.11 3.23 8.15
C TYR A 478 25.62 4.53 8.77
N ILE A 479 25.14 4.91 9.97
CA ILE A 479 25.59 6.09 10.72
C ILE A 479 25.85 5.70 12.18
N THR A 480 26.99 6.09 12.76
CA THR A 480 27.29 5.85 14.19
C THR A 480 28.25 6.88 14.79
N ALA A 481 28.29 6.96 16.12
CA ALA A 481 29.37 7.62 16.87
C ALA A 481 30.54 6.67 17.19
N ASP A 482 30.34 5.36 17.13
CA ASP A 482 31.36 4.34 17.41
C ASP A 482 32.10 3.93 16.13
N ARG A 483 33.19 4.65 15.83
CA ARG A 483 34.02 4.40 14.65
C ARG A 483 34.63 2.99 14.64
N THR A 484 34.93 2.42 15.81
CA THR A 484 35.57 1.10 15.91
C THR A 484 34.58 0.01 15.53
N HIS A 485 33.37 0.05 16.10
CA HIS A 485 32.26 -0.84 15.72
C HIS A 485 31.98 -0.80 14.21
N MET A 486 32.00 0.39 13.59
CA MET A 486 31.78 0.53 12.15
C MET A 486 32.88 -0.12 11.28
N LEU A 487 34.13 -0.15 11.77
CA LEU A 487 35.22 -0.85 11.10
C LEU A 487 35.12 -2.37 11.28
N GLU A 488 34.76 -2.83 12.49
CA GLU A 488 34.54 -4.25 12.81
C GLU A 488 33.39 -4.87 12.01
N MET A 489 32.35 -4.08 11.68
CA MET A 489 31.23 -4.53 10.84
C MET A 489 31.65 -4.93 9.42
N LYS A 490 32.69 -4.32 8.86
CA LYS A 490 33.14 -4.60 7.48
C LYS A 490 33.50 -6.07 7.28
N ASP A 491 34.20 -6.66 8.25
CA ASP A 491 34.70 -8.04 8.16
C ASP A 491 33.61 -9.09 8.39
N ALA A 492 32.42 -8.68 8.86
CA ALA A 492 31.27 -9.55 9.13
C ALA A 492 30.25 -9.63 7.99
N LEU A 493 30.30 -8.73 7.00
CA LEU A 493 29.34 -8.67 5.89
C LEU A 493 29.82 -9.54 4.71
N HIS A 494 29.50 -10.83 4.76
CA HIS A 494 29.90 -11.83 3.75
C HIS A 494 29.15 -11.67 2.40
N LEU A 495 29.70 -10.85 1.49
CA LEU A 495 29.15 -10.63 0.14
C LEU A 495 29.59 -11.70 -0.89
N ARG A 496 28.73 -12.01 -1.88
CA ARG A 496 28.96 -12.94 -3.02
C ARG A 496 28.28 -12.40 -4.29
N GLN A 497 28.74 -12.75 -5.50
CA GLN A 497 28.24 -12.13 -6.75
C GLN A 497 28.51 -12.98 -8.03
N VAL A 498 27.46 -13.45 -8.75
CA VAL A 498 27.49 -14.22 -10.03
C VAL A 498 26.08 -14.20 -10.74
N ALA A 499 25.80 -13.38 -11.79
CA ALA A 499 24.65 -13.52 -12.75
C ALA A 499 24.82 -12.79 -14.14
N GLU A 500 25.04 -13.41 -15.33
CA GLU A 500 25.44 -12.71 -16.59
C GLU A 500 24.29 -12.06 -17.37
N VAL A 501 24.42 -10.75 -17.50
CA VAL A 501 23.85 -9.89 -18.54
C VAL A 501 24.76 -8.65 -18.64
N ILE A 502 24.95 -8.12 -19.85
CA ILE A 502 25.65 -6.84 -20.04
C ILE A 502 24.59 -5.76 -20.11
N GLY A 503 24.62 -4.82 -19.17
CA GLY A 503 23.62 -3.78 -19.06
C GLY A 503 23.74 -3.07 -17.74
N ASP A 504 24.17 -1.81 -17.79
CA ASP A 504 24.30 -0.92 -16.65
C ASP A 504 22.94 -0.80 -15.90
N GLU A 505 21.81 -0.90 -16.60
CA GLU A 505 20.44 -0.93 -16.05
C GLU A 505 20.11 -2.20 -15.26
N ILE A 506 20.73 -3.34 -15.57
CA ILE A 506 20.57 -4.61 -14.84
C ILE A 506 21.35 -4.55 -13.54
N LEU A 507 22.60 -4.05 -13.58
CA LEU A 507 23.39 -3.80 -12.37
C LEU A 507 22.75 -2.81 -11.41
N LYS A 508 22.05 -1.80 -11.94
CA LYS A 508 21.27 -0.84 -11.14
C LYS A 508 19.93 -1.41 -10.65
N GLY A 509 19.51 -2.57 -11.14
CA GLY A 509 18.19 -3.17 -10.88
C GLY A 509 17.02 -2.34 -11.41
N GLN A 510 17.24 -1.50 -12.43
CA GLN A 510 16.20 -0.71 -13.10
C GLN A 510 15.32 -1.59 -14.00
N VAL A 511 15.93 -2.61 -14.61
CA VAL A 511 15.24 -3.66 -15.35
C VAL A 511 15.44 -4.97 -14.60
N ILE A 512 14.36 -5.74 -14.39
CA ILE A 512 14.47 -7.10 -13.87
C ILE A 512 15.11 -7.95 -14.97
N ASP A 513 16.20 -8.63 -14.64
CA ASP A 513 16.79 -9.60 -15.54
C ASP A 513 15.86 -10.79 -15.77
N THR A 514 15.12 -10.73 -16.88
CA THR A 514 14.35 -11.84 -17.44
C THR A 514 15.16 -12.66 -18.44
N ASN A 515 16.31 -12.13 -18.90
CA ASN A 515 17.15 -12.75 -19.91
C ASN A 515 17.87 -13.97 -19.35
N SER A 516 18.56 -13.85 -18.21
CA SER A 516 19.19 -15.00 -17.56
C SER A 516 18.16 -16.02 -17.09
N HIS A 517 17.00 -15.58 -16.58
CA HIS A 517 15.91 -16.49 -16.19
C HIS A 517 15.42 -17.34 -17.37
N PHE A 518 15.17 -16.71 -18.53
CA PHE A 518 14.82 -17.42 -19.76
C PHE A 518 15.95 -18.35 -20.21
N LEU A 519 17.19 -17.85 -20.28
CA LEU A 519 18.34 -18.61 -20.77
C LEU A 519 18.61 -19.83 -19.89
N CYS A 520 18.69 -19.67 -18.57
CA CYS A 520 18.84 -20.78 -17.62
C CYS A 520 17.75 -21.83 -17.80
N ARG A 521 16.48 -21.41 -17.86
CA ARG A 521 15.35 -22.34 -18.06
C ARG A 521 15.44 -23.05 -19.42
N ARG A 522 15.80 -22.36 -20.50
CA ARG A 522 15.82 -22.94 -21.85
C ARG A 522 17.05 -23.81 -22.08
N LEU A 523 18.24 -23.37 -21.71
CA LEU A 523 19.50 -24.12 -21.74
C LEU A 523 19.39 -25.44 -20.94
N PHE A 524 18.75 -25.39 -19.77
CA PHE A 524 18.45 -26.59 -18.99
C PHE A 524 17.60 -27.61 -19.77
N THR A 525 16.54 -27.17 -20.47
CA THR A 525 15.74 -28.04 -21.37
C THR A 525 16.47 -28.50 -22.63
N LEU A 526 17.69 -28.02 -22.88
CA LEU A 526 18.55 -28.39 -24.01
C LEU A 526 19.72 -29.30 -23.60
N GLY A 527 19.83 -29.67 -22.32
CA GLY A 527 20.94 -30.48 -21.80
C GLY A 527 22.19 -29.69 -21.45
N VAL A 528 22.07 -28.37 -21.24
CA VAL A 528 23.17 -27.48 -20.88
C VAL A 528 23.10 -27.11 -19.42
N ASP A 529 24.22 -27.29 -18.73
CA ASP A 529 24.41 -27.02 -17.30
C ASP A 529 25.03 -25.61 -17.14
N VAL A 530 24.23 -24.64 -16.71
CA VAL A 530 24.67 -23.25 -16.54
C VAL A 530 25.43 -23.10 -15.22
N LYS A 531 26.76 -22.93 -15.31
CA LYS A 531 27.69 -22.93 -14.16
C LYS A 531 27.91 -21.57 -13.51
N LYS A 532 28.24 -20.59 -14.33
CA LYS A 532 28.60 -19.21 -13.97
C LYS A 532 28.00 -18.31 -15.03
N ILE A 533 27.81 -17.07 -14.62
CA ILE A 533 27.03 -16.04 -15.26
C ILE A 533 27.48 -14.78 -14.42
N ALA A 534 27.90 -13.59 -14.92
CA ALA A 534 28.23 -12.38 -14.08
C ALA A 534 27.74 -11.03 -14.67
N VAL A 535 26.99 -10.17 -13.94
CA VAL A 535 26.37 -8.94 -14.53
C VAL A 535 27.46 -7.88 -14.68
N ILE A 536 27.59 -7.27 -15.86
CA ILE A 536 28.71 -6.37 -16.19
C ILE A 536 28.21 -4.97 -16.55
N PRO A 537 28.89 -3.88 -16.11
CA PRO A 537 28.58 -2.55 -16.60
C PRO A 537 28.93 -2.41 -18.09
N ASP A 538 28.38 -1.39 -18.73
CA ASP A 538 28.70 -1.03 -20.12
C ASP A 538 30.08 -0.34 -20.23
N ASP A 539 31.13 -1.02 -19.73
CA ASP A 539 32.54 -0.65 -19.85
C ASP A 539 33.30 -1.69 -20.69
N GLU A 540 33.97 -1.20 -21.74
CA GLU A 540 34.70 -1.99 -22.71
C GLU A 540 35.84 -2.84 -22.10
N SER A 541 36.41 -2.41 -20.96
CA SER A 541 37.50 -3.12 -20.28
C SER A 541 36.97 -4.18 -19.31
N CYS A 542 35.90 -3.90 -18.59
CA CYS A 542 35.21 -4.87 -17.73
C CYS A 542 34.66 -6.04 -18.56
N ILE A 543 33.91 -5.75 -19.62
CA ILE A 543 33.37 -6.79 -20.52
C ILE A 543 34.49 -7.60 -21.15
N ALA A 544 35.55 -6.96 -21.64
CA ALA A 544 36.68 -7.66 -22.26
C ALA A 544 37.41 -8.61 -21.30
N ALA A 545 37.51 -8.25 -20.01
CA ALA A 545 38.14 -9.07 -19.00
C ALA A 545 37.31 -10.33 -18.68
N GLU A 546 36.01 -10.18 -18.36
CA GLU A 546 35.16 -11.31 -17.99
C GLU A 546 34.92 -12.24 -19.19
N VAL A 547 34.70 -11.70 -20.40
CA VAL A 547 34.58 -12.51 -21.64
C VAL A 547 35.85 -13.32 -21.91
N SER A 548 37.04 -12.74 -21.66
CA SER A 548 38.31 -13.45 -21.80
C SER A 548 38.46 -14.58 -20.78
N GLU A 549 37.99 -14.40 -19.54
CA GLU A 549 37.95 -15.45 -18.50
C GLU A 549 36.97 -16.57 -18.88
N PHE A 550 35.71 -16.20 -19.20
CA PHE A 550 34.63 -17.15 -19.47
C PHE A 550 34.89 -17.97 -20.73
N SER A 551 35.49 -17.35 -21.76
CA SER A 551 35.85 -18.04 -23.00
C SER A 551 36.88 -19.16 -22.78
N GLN A 552 37.70 -19.07 -21.71
CA GLN A 552 38.67 -20.09 -21.33
C GLN A 552 38.08 -21.17 -20.43
N GLU A 553 37.13 -20.83 -19.55
CA GLU A 553 36.55 -21.77 -18.59
C GLU A 553 35.35 -22.56 -19.15
N PHE A 554 34.52 -21.96 -20.00
CA PHE A 554 33.23 -22.52 -20.42
C PHE A 554 33.16 -22.91 -21.90
N THR A 555 32.32 -23.90 -22.21
CA THR A 555 32.10 -24.38 -23.59
C THR A 555 31.38 -23.36 -24.46
N HIS A 556 30.46 -22.59 -23.86
CA HIS A 556 29.66 -21.56 -24.51
C HIS A 556 29.57 -20.33 -23.59
N VAL A 557 29.79 -19.14 -24.14
CA VAL A 557 29.60 -17.85 -23.46
C VAL A 557 28.49 -17.12 -24.20
N ILE A 558 27.47 -16.63 -23.48
CA ILE A 558 26.28 -16.02 -24.08
C ILE A 558 26.13 -14.62 -23.49
N THR A 559 26.42 -13.61 -24.29
CA THR A 559 26.18 -12.22 -23.93
C THR A 559 24.79 -11.78 -24.41
N ALA A 560 24.12 -10.95 -23.63
CA ALA A 560 22.88 -10.29 -24.01
C ALA A 560 22.94 -8.83 -23.57
N GLY A 561 22.91 -7.89 -24.54
CA GLY A 561 22.98 -6.44 -24.28
C GLY A 561 24.22 -5.74 -24.86
N GLY A 562 24.16 -4.40 -24.94
CA GLY A 562 25.25 -3.53 -25.41
C GLY A 562 25.64 -3.67 -26.89
N ILE A 563 24.70 -3.98 -27.79
CA ILE A 563 24.97 -4.24 -29.24
C ILE A 563 24.32 -3.25 -30.21
N GLY A 564 23.63 -2.24 -29.70
CA GLY A 564 22.96 -1.21 -30.50
C GLY A 564 23.92 -0.12 -31.03
N PRO A 565 23.37 1.03 -31.45
CA PRO A 565 24.14 2.10 -32.07
C PRO A 565 24.56 3.23 -31.13
N THR A 566 24.27 3.17 -29.82
CA THR A 566 24.58 4.26 -28.89
C THR A 566 26.03 4.17 -28.37
N HIS A 567 26.39 5.06 -27.44
CA HIS A 567 27.78 5.26 -27.00
C HIS A 567 28.20 4.29 -25.91
N ASP A 568 27.21 3.82 -25.15
CA ASP A 568 27.18 2.77 -24.14
C ASP A 568 27.11 1.35 -24.72
N ASP A 569 26.60 1.16 -25.94
CA ASP A 569 26.58 -0.15 -26.62
C ASP A 569 28.00 -0.67 -27.01
N VAL A 570 28.83 -1.11 -26.07
CA VAL A 570 30.26 -1.43 -26.30
C VAL A 570 30.61 -2.92 -26.32
N THR A 571 29.61 -3.82 -26.27
CA THR A 571 29.82 -5.28 -26.17
C THR A 571 30.65 -5.83 -27.33
N VAL A 572 30.42 -5.38 -28.57
CA VAL A 572 31.10 -5.92 -29.76
C VAL A 572 32.57 -5.50 -29.82
N GLU A 573 32.86 -4.24 -29.47
CA GLU A 573 34.21 -3.71 -29.32
C GLU A 573 34.96 -4.37 -28.17
N ALA A 574 34.31 -4.59 -27.02
CA ALA A 574 34.88 -5.29 -25.89
C ALA A 574 35.23 -6.76 -26.21
N ILE A 575 34.36 -7.45 -26.95
CA ILE A 575 34.62 -8.82 -27.43
C ILE A 575 35.80 -8.83 -28.42
N ALA A 576 35.93 -7.85 -29.31
CA ALA A 576 37.11 -7.72 -30.17
C ALA A 576 38.39 -7.59 -29.33
N LYS A 577 38.37 -6.71 -28.32
CA LYS A 577 39.48 -6.45 -27.39
C LYS A 577 39.86 -7.66 -26.55
N ALA A 578 38.89 -8.44 -26.05
CA ALA A 578 39.11 -9.69 -25.30
C ALA A 578 40.02 -10.68 -26.05
N PHE A 579 39.97 -10.68 -27.38
CA PHE A 579 40.77 -11.57 -28.23
C PHE A 579 41.88 -10.89 -29.04
N GLY A 580 42.13 -9.59 -28.79
CA GLY A 580 43.18 -8.82 -29.48
C GLY A 580 42.87 -8.48 -30.95
N GLU A 581 41.61 -8.53 -31.35
CA GLU A 581 41.14 -8.21 -32.70
C GLU A 581 40.70 -6.75 -32.84
N LYS A 582 40.47 -6.32 -34.09
CA LYS A 582 39.86 -5.02 -34.42
C LYS A 582 38.50 -5.25 -35.06
N THR A 583 37.54 -4.37 -34.78
CA THR A 583 36.26 -4.38 -35.48
C THR A 583 36.41 -3.82 -36.90
N LYS A 584 35.69 -4.42 -37.85
CA LYS A 584 35.63 -4.03 -39.27
C LYS A 584 34.18 -4.10 -39.78
N PRO A 585 33.78 -3.24 -40.73
CA PRO A 585 32.42 -3.26 -41.28
C PRO A 585 32.20 -4.53 -42.13
N HIS A 586 31.26 -5.38 -41.73
CA HIS A 586 30.95 -6.62 -42.43
C HIS A 586 30.00 -6.37 -43.62
N PRO A 587 30.36 -6.75 -44.86
CA PRO A 587 29.57 -6.41 -46.06
C PRO A 587 28.09 -6.83 -46.01
N GLU A 588 27.79 -8.01 -45.44
CA GLU A 588 26.42 -8.52 -45.31
C GLU A 588 25.58 -7.69 -44.32
N LEU A 589 26.18 -7.25 -43.21
CA LEU A 589 25.51 -6.39 -42.23
C LEU A 589 25.31 -4.98 -42.78
N ILE A 590 26.30 -4.43 -43.49
CA ILE A 590 26.17 -3.14 -44.19
C ILE A 590 25.00 -3.18 -45.18
N ALA A 591 24.92 -4.22 -46.03
CA ALA A 591 23.81 -4.37 -46.98
C ALA A 591 22.45 -4.47 -46.27
N LEU A 592 22.39 -5.23 -45.18
CA LEU A 592 21.16 -5.42 -44.41
C LEU A 592 20.68 -4.14 -43.70
N LEU A 593 21.58 -3.36 -43.11
CA LEU A 593 21.24 -2.09 -42.47
C LEU A 593 20.82 -1.02 -43.49
N LYS A 594 21.41 -1.04 -44.71
CA LYS A 594 20.95 -0.20 -45.83
C LYS A 594 19.52 -0.51 -46.24
N GLU A 595 19.17 -1.80 -46.40
CA GLU A 595 17.78 -2.24 -46.67
C GLU A 595 16.85 -1.83 -45.52
N HIS A 596 17.24 -2.12 -44.27
CA HIS A 596 16.38 -1.95 -43.10
C HIS A 596 16.06 -0.48 -42.78
N PHE A 597 17.04 0.41 -42.91
CA PHE A 597 16.86 1.84 -42.63
C PHE A 597 16.59 2.71 -43.87
N GLY A 598 16.66 2.16 -45.08
CA GLY A 598 16.41 2.89 -46.33
C GLY A 598 17.42 4.00 -46.61
N MET A 599 18.67 3.84 -46.16
CA MET A 599 19.71 4.89 -46.23
C MET A 599 21.08 4.31 -46.57
N ASP A 600 21.89 5.06 -47.33
CA ASP A 600 23.20 4.62 -47.86
C ASP A 600 24.40 5.28 -47.12
N ASP A 601 24.13 6.08 -46.09
CA ASP A 601 25.16 6.80 -45.32
C ASP A 601 25.82 5.91 -44.25
N VAL A 602 26.90 5.23 -44.66
CA VAL A 602 27.71 4.34 -43.81
C VAL A 602 28.41 5.09 -42.65
N ALA A 603 28.48 6.43 -42.68
CA ALA A 603 29.01 7.22 -41.57
C ALA A 603 27.99 7.49 -40.45
N SER A 604 26.71 7.15 -40.67
CA SER A 604 25.66 7.28 -39.66
C SER A 604 25.89 6.33 -38.46
N PRO A 605 25.69 6.77 -37.19
CA PRO A 605 25.87 5.92 -36.00
C PRO A 605 25.12 4.58 -36.05
N LYS A 606 24.01 4.48 -36.78
CA LYS A 606 23.26 3.22 -36.93
C LYS A 606 24.07 2.11 -37.60
N PHE A 607 25.11 2.44 -38.37
CA PHE A 607 26.00 1.46 -38.98
C PHE A 607 27.06 0.91 -38.02
N LYS A 608 27.18 1.41 -36.78
CA LYS A 608 28.01 0.83 -35.71
C LYS A 608 27.75 -0.68 -35.57
N MET A 609 26.48 -1.08 -35.59
CA MET A 609 26.03 -2.48 -35.50
C MET A 609 26.51 -3.40 -36.64
N ALA A 610 27.12 -2.86 -37.71
CA ALA A 610 27.77 -3.64 -38.77
C ALA A 610 29.28 -3.82 -38.58
N TYR A 611 29.89 -3.17 -37.59
CA TYR A 611 31.30 -3.36 -37.23
C TYR A 611 31.42 -4.52 -36.26
N ILE A 612 32.08 -5.60 -36.68
CA ILE A 612 32.27 -6.83 -35.90
C ILE A 612 33.75 -7.24 -35.92
N PRO A 613 34.23 -8.10 -34.99
CA PRO A 613 35.59 -8.62 -35.03
C PRO A 613 35.92 -9.29 -36.37
N GLU A 614 37.18 -9.19 -36.81
CA GLU A 614 37.59 -9.63 -38.14
C GLU A 614 37.42 -11.14 -38.38
N SER A 615 37.53 -11.98 -37.34
CA SER A 615 37.31 -13.43 -37.45
C SER A 615 35.90 -13.90 -37.05
N ALA A 616 34.98 -12.99 -36.74
CA ALA A 616 33.62 -13.34 -36.31
C ALA A 616 32.74 -13.91 -37.45
N THR A 617 31.86 -14.85 -37.09
CA THR A 617 30.89 -15.47 -38.00
C THR A 617 29.47 -14.99 -37.71
N LEU A 618 28.58 -15.09 -38.71
CA LEU A 618 27.16 -14.71 -38.60
C LEU A 618 26.26 -15.95 -38.60
N HIS A 619 25.60 -16.19 -37.48
CA HIS A 619 24.68 -17.32 -37.31
C HIS A 619 23.23 -16.87 -37.50
N TYR A 620 22.52 -17.50 -38.43
CA TYR A 620 21.15 -17.15 -38.79
C TYR A 620 20.17 -18.24 -38.35
N GLY A 621 19.27 -17.89 -37.43
CA GLY A 621 18.21 -18.80 -36.99
C GLY A 621 17.11 -19.02 -38.02
N ILE A 622 16.31 -20.06 -37.83
CA ILE A 622 15.14 -20.38 -38.67
C ILE A 622 13.87 -20.34 -37.81
N ASP A 623 12.87 -19.60 -38.27
CA ASP A 623 11.58 -19.44 -37.60
C ASP A 623 10.75 -20.71 -37.84
N ARG A 624 10.59 -21.56 -36.80
CA ARG A 624 9.96 -22.88 -36.93
C ARG A 624 8.46 -22.83 -37.29
N MET A 625 7.78 -21.69 -37.12
CA MET A 625 6.37 -21.53 -37.51
C MET A 625 6.23 -21.15 -38.99
N THR A 626 7.15 -20.35 -39.52
CA THR A 626 7.05 -19.79 -40.89
C THR A 626 8.03 -20.40 -41.89
N GLY A 627 9.01 -21.18 -41.42
CA GLY A 627 10.09 -21.76 -42.23
C GLY A 627 11.09 -20.74 -42.77
N ARG A 628 11.03 -19.47 -42.34
CA ARG A 628 11.85 -18.37 -42.87
C ARG A 628 13.14 -18.20 -42.06
N ARG A 629 14.25 -17.94 -42.75
CA ARG A 629 15.53 -17.51 -42.14
C ARG A 629 15.34 -16.16 -41.46
N SER A 630 15.97 -15.96 -40.30
CA SER A 630 16.04 -14.65 -39.64
C SER A 630 16.56 -13.58 -40.60
N LYS A 631 16.07 -12.34 -40.45
CA LYS A 631 16.72 -11.19 -41.09
C LYS A 631 18.05 -10.89 -40.38
N PHE A 632 18.04 -10.74 -39.07
CA PHE A 632 19.23 -10.40 -38.30
C PHE A 632 19.97 -11.67 -37.81
N PRO A 633 21.29 -11.77 -37.98
CA PRO A 633 22.10 -12.84 -37.39
C PRO A 633 22.48 -12.55 -35.93
N VAL A 634 22.90 -13.59 -35.23
CA VAL A 634 23.74 -13.51 -34.03
C VAL A 634 25.20 -13.50 -34.46
N VAL A 635 25.99 -12.57 -33.92
CA VAL A 635 27.44 -12.52 -34.12
C VAL A 635 28.08 -13.54 -33.19
N VAL A 636 29.02 -14.33 -33.72
CA VAL A 636 29.75 -15.35 -32.94
C VAL A 636 31.24 -15.17 -33.13
N LEU A 637 32.00 -15.13 -32.03
CA LEU A 637 33.45 -15.15 -32.05
C LEU A 637 33.96 -16.26 -31.12
N LYS A 638 34.64 -17.25 -31.70
CA LYS A 638 35.05 -18.49 -31.01
C LYS A 638 33.85 -19.20 -30.36
N ASN A 639 33.77 -19.19 -29.03
CA ASN A 639 32.67 -19.75 -28.23
C ASN A 639 31.73 -18.67 -27.63
N VAL A 640 31.90 -17.39 -28.01
CA VAL A 640 31.11 -16.26 -27.52
C VAL A 640 30.00 -15.93 -28.51
N TYR A 641 28.74 -15.97 -28.06
CA TYR A 641 27.54 -15.70 -28.84
C TYR A 641 26.91 -14.38 -28.37
N VAL A 642 26.62 -13.48 -29.32
CA VAL A 642 26.24 -12.09 -29.02
C VAL A 642 24.78 -11.82 -29.36
N PHE A 643 23.92 -11.81 -28.33
CA PHE A 643 22.48 -11.60 -28.46
C PHE A 643 22.05 -10.16 -28.12
N PRO A 644 20.90 -9.68 -28.64
CA PRO A 644 20.31 -8.40 -28.24
C PRO A 644 19.87 -8.43 -26.76
N GLY A 645 19.92 -7.28 -26.09
CA GLY A 645 19.47 -7.15 -24.70
C GLY A 645 17.94 -7.13 -24.51
N VAL A 646 17.19 -6.70 -25.54
CA VAL A 646 15.72 -6.63 -25.46
C VAL A 646 15.12 -8.06 -25.37
N PRO A 647 14.40 -8.42 -24.28
CA PRO A 647 14.03 -9.82 -24.02
C PRO A 647 13.29 -10.50 -25.18
N VAL A 648 12.25 -9.86 -25.72
CA VAL A 648 11.46 -10.42 -26.85
C VAL A 648 12.32 -10.70 -28.10
N LEU A 649 13.40 -9.93 -28.32
CA LEU A 649 14.34 -10.17 -29.42
C LEU A 649 15.36 -11.26 -29.06
N MET A 650 15.83 -11.28 -27.82
CA MET A 650 16.76 -12.28 -27.29
C MET A 650 16.11 -13.67 -27.31
N GLU A 651 14.95 -13.83 -26.68
CA GLU A 651 14.19 -15.08 -26.63
C GLU A 651 13.88 -15.60 -28.03
N ARG A 652 13.48 -14.71 -28.96
CA ARG A 652 13.21 -15.08 -30.35
C ARG A 652 14.46 -15.56 -31.07
N ALA A 653 15.56 -14.81 -30.98
CA ALA A 653 16.82 -15.18 -31.61
C ALA A 653 17.36 -16.50 -31.05
N PHE A 654 17.31 -16.67 -29.72
CA PHE A 654 17.75 -17.89 -29.04
C PHE A 654 16.90 -19.10 -29.45
N ASN A 655 15.56 -19.01 -29.40
CA ASN A 655 14.68 -20.12 -29.81
C ASN A 655 14.86 -20.53 -31.29
N MET A 656 15.26 -19.59 -32.16
CA MET A 656 15.57 -19.86 -33.57
C MET A 656 16.97 -20.48 -33.79
N LEU A 657 17.82 -20.48 -32.76
CA LEU A 657 19.21 -20.97 -32.76
C LEU A 657 19.46 -22.06 -31.70
N GLU A 658 18.43 -22.52 -30.98
CA GLU A 658 18.54 -23.39 -29.80
C GLU A 658 19.30 -24.70 -30.05
N ASP A 659 19.26 -25.19 -31.29
CA ASP A 659 19.93 -26.44 -31.68
C ASP A 659 21.47 -26.31 -31.73
N LEU A 660 22.03 -25.08 -31.72
CA LEU A 660 23.47 -24.86 -31.53
C LEU A 660 23.94 -25.22 -30.11
N PHE A 661 23.04 -25.10 -29.12
CA PHE A 661 23.33 -25.35 -27.71
C PHE A 661 22.84 -26.73 -27.25
N ARG A 662 22.11 -27.47 -28.10
CA ARG A 662 21.50 -28.75 -27.72
C ARG A 662 22.58 -29.82 -27.49
N ASN A 663 22.62 -30.35 -26.28
CA ASN A 663 23.43 -31.51 -25.92
C ASN A 663 22.56 -32.78 -25.85
N PRO A 664 22.43 -33.57 -26.93
CA PRO A 664 21.61 -34.78 -26.91
C PRO A 664 22.17 -35.91 -26.03
N ALA A 665 23.36 -35.75 -25.44
CA ALA A 665 23.95 -36.70 -24.50
C ALA A 665 23.63 -36.37 -23.03
N SER A 666 22.88 -35.31 -22.74
CA SER A 666 22.46 -34.93 -21.39
C SER A 666 20.98 -34.51 -21.39
N GLU A 667 20.15 -35.24 -20.64
CA GLU A 667 18.75 -34.87 -20.40
C GLU A 667 18.54 -34.81 -18.88
N PHE A 668 18.05 -33.68 -18.37
CA PHE A 668 17.79 -33.52 -16.95
C PHE A 668 16.34 -33.86 -16.63
N TYR A 669 16.14 -34.86 -15.78
CA TYR A 669 14.84 -35.22 -15.23
C TYR A 669 14.61 -34.48 -13.92
N VAL A 670 13.42 -33.88 -13.77
CA VAL A 670 13.00 -33.16 -12.56
C VAL A 670 11.66 -33.68 -12.10
N LYS A 671 11.52 -33.92 -10.79
CA LYS A 671 10.24 -34.14 -10.11
C LYS A 671 10.02 -33.10 -9.03
N GLU A 672 8.81 -32.56 -8.98
CA GLU A 672 8.36 -31.63 -7.94
C GLU A 672 7.38 -32.34 -7.00
N LEU A 673 7.59 -32.19 -5.70
CA LEU A 673 6.80 -32.82 -4.64
C LEU A 673 6.30 -31.73 -3.68
N TYR A 674 4.99 -31.64 -3.49
CA TYR A 674 4.35 -30.62 -2.68
C TYR A 674 3.91 -31.19 -1.34
N ILE A 675 4.25 -30.54 -0.24
CA ILE A 675 4.18 -31.12 1.11
C ILE A 675 3.43 -30.17 2.07
N VAL A 676 2.45 -30.68 2.83
CA VAL A 676 1.66 -29.87 3.80
C VAL A 676 2.36 -29.60 5.13
N LYS A 677 3.44 -30.32 5.39
CA LYS A 677 4.33 -30.16 6.55
C LYS A 677 5.35 -29.04 6.30
N ASP A 678 5.74 -28.33 7.35
CA ASP A 678 6.78 -27.30 7.28
C ASP A 678 8.18 -27.90 7.11
N GLU A 679 9.09 -27.10 6.55
CA GLU A 679 10.45 -27.52 6.20
C GLU A 679 11.24 -28.08 7.39
N VAL A 680 11.11 -27.43 8.56
CA VAL A 680 11.78 -27.87 9.81
C VAL A 680 11.34 -29.29 10.16
N SER A 681 10.04 -29.59 10.11
CA SER A 681 9.51 -30.93 10.42
C SER A 681 9.87 -32.05 9.42
N ILE A 682 10.43 -31.72 8.25
CA ILE A 682 10.90 -32.69 7.24
C ILE A 682 12.41 -32.65 7.00
N THR A 683 13.14 -31.77 7.71
CA THR A 683 14.59 -31.53 7.50
C THR A 683 15.41 -32.81 7.68
N ASP A 684 15.12 -33.62 8.71
CA ASP A 684 15.83 -34.88 8.94
C ASP A 684 15.60 -35.88 7.79
N MET A 685 14.36 -35.98 7.26
CA MET A 685 14.05 -36.84 6.13
C MET A 685 14.76 -36.39 4.83
N LEU A 686 14.89 -35.07 4.63
CA LEU A 686 15.64 -34.49 3.52
C LEU A 686 17.15 -34.74 3.66
N ASN A 687 17.70 -34.61 4.87
CA ASN A 687 19.10 -34.92 5.17
C ASN A 687 19.42 -36.40 4.90
N GLU A 688 18.55 -37.32 5.33
CA GLU A 688 18.69 -38.75 5.05
C GLU A 688 18.55 -39.09 3.57
N LEU A 689 17.64 -38.43 2.84
CA LEU A 689 17.50 -38.58 1.39
C LEU A 689 18.76 -38.10 0.66
N ASN A 690 19.28 -36.93 1.04
CA ASN A 690 20.51 -36.37 0.50
C ASN A 690 21.72 -37.25 0.81
N ALA A 691 21.80 -37.84 2.00
CA ALA A 691 22.86 -38.80 2.33
C ALA A 691 22.78 -40.08 1.47
N ALA A 692 21.58 -40.55 1.13
CA ALA A 692 21.37 -41.74 0.28
C ALA A 692 21.62 -41.47 -1.22
N CYS A 693 21.43 -40.23 -1.68
CA CYS A 693 21.43 -39.87 -3.11
C CYS A 693 22.51 -38.84 -3.52
N LYS A 694 23.44 -38.52 -2.61
CA LYS A 694 24.36 -37.35 -2.65
C LYS A 694 25.07 -37.09 -3.97
N ASP A 695 25.46 -38.15 -4.68
CA ASP A 695 26.24 -38.08 -5.93
C ASP A 695 25.39 -38.41 -7.18
N LYS A 696 24.07 -38.57 -7.01
CA LYS A 696 23.13 -38.98 -8.07
C LYS A 696 21.98 -38.01 -8.30
N VAL A 697 21.46 -37.38 -7.25
CA VAL A 697 20.26 -36.52 -7.30
C VAL A 697 20.50 -35.23 -6.53
N ILE A 698 20.30 -34.11 -7.20
CA ILE A 698 20.23 -32.78 -6.59
C ILE A 698 18.85 -32.62 -5.96
N ILE A 699 18.83 -32.27 -4.67
CA ILE A 699 17.60 -32.09 -3.89
C ILE A 699 17.49 -30.61 -3.51
N GLY A 700 16.40 -29.98 -3.90
CA GLY A 700 16.02 -28.63 -3.47
C GLY A 700 14.83 -28.68 -2.53
N SER A 701 14.78 -27.76 -1.57
CA SER A 701 13.65 -27.54 -0.67
C SER A 701 13.32 -26.05 -0.66
N TYR A 702 12.04 -25.73 -0.84
CA TYR A 702 11.56 -24.36 -1.00
C TYR A 702 10.29 -24.17 -0.15
N PRO A 703 10.38 -23.52 1.02
CA PRO A 703 9.22 -23.21 1.84
C PRO A 703 8.34 -22.16 1.15
N GLU A 704 7.03 -22.36 1.23
CA GLU A 704 6.01 -21.46 0.69
C GLU A 704 5.07 -21.03 1.83
N PHE A 705 5.04 -19.73 2.11
CA PHE A 705 4.31 -19.16 3.23
C PHE A 705 2.91 -18.64 2.85
N GLY A 706 2.63 -18.47 1.55
CA GLY A 706 1.36 -17.96 1.03
C GLY A 706 0.38 -19.03 0.51
N SER A 707 0.80 -20.30 0.41
CA SER A 707 -0.02 -21.35 -0.21
C SER A 707 -0.98 -22.02 0.79
N SER A 708 -2.29 -21.92 0.51
CA SER A 708 -3.34 -22.67 1.21
C SER A 708 -3.39 -24.16 0.83
N TYR A 709 -2.43 -24.66 0.04
CA TYR A 709 -2.39 -26.04 -0.44
C TYR A 709 -1.20 -26.83 0.13
N TYR A 710 0.00 -26.25 0.14
CA TYR A 710 1.24 -26.88 0.59
C TYR A 710 2.12 -25.85 1.33
N LYS A 711 3.07 -26.31 2.14
CA LYS A 711 4.04 -25.47 2.87
C LYS A 711 5.46 -25.58 2.34
N VAL A 712 5.82 -26.67 1.66
CA VAL A 712 7.15 -26.86 1.06
C VAL A 712 7.00 -27.50 -0.32
N LYS A 713 7.74 -26.99 -1.31
CA LYS A 713 8.01 -27.69 -2.57
C LYS A 713 9.41 -28.30 -2.49
N VAL A 714 9.52 -29.60 -2.72
CA VAL A 714 10.78 -30.33 -2.83
C VAL A 714 11.01 -30.68 -4.29
N THR A 715 12.21 -30.42 -4.81
CA THR A 715 12.60 -30.75 -6.19
C THR A 715 13.67 -31.83 -6.19
N LEU A 716 13.48 -32.89 -6.97
CA LEU A 716 14.46 -33.95 -7.18
C LEU A 716 14.93 -33.88 -8.64
N GLN A 717 16.23 -33.73 -8.86
CA GLN A 717 16.81 -33.49 -10.19
C GLN A 717 18.04 -34.36 -10.46
N ALA A 718 18.09 -35.06 -11.59
CA ALA A 718 19.24 -35.85 -12.02
C ALA A 718 19.31 -35.99 -13.55
N PRO A 719 20.50 -36.29 -14.13
CA PRO A 719 20.63 -36.69 -15.53
C PRO A 719 20.17 -38.14 -15.81
N ASP A 720 19.83 -38.90 -14.77
CA ASP A 720 19.27 -40.26 -14.86
C ASP A 720 17.85 -40.26 -14.28
N LYS A 721 16.88 -40.65 -15.10
CA LYS A 721 15.47 -40.75 -14.71
C LYS A 721 15.26 -41.76 -13.59
N GLN A 722 15.96 -42.90 -13.62
CA GLN A 722 15.78 -43.94 -12.61
C GLN A 722 16.24 -43.44 -11.23
N ALA A 723 17.33 -42.68 -11.17
CA ALA A 723 17.79 -42.04 -9.93
C ALA A 723 16.74 -41.08 -9.33
N VAL A 724 16.01 -40.31 -10.15
CA VAL A 724 14.92 -39.43 -9.68
C VAL A 724 13.71 -40.25 -9.20
N ASP A 725 13.34 -41.31 -9.93
CA ASP A 725 12.23 -42.20 -9.59
C ASP A 725 12.50 -42.96 -8.27
N ASP A 726 13.72 -43.46 -8.07
CA ASP A 726 14.18 -44.12 -6.85
C ASP A 726 14.20 -43.16 -5.65
N ALA A 727 14.67 -41.91 -5.86
CA ALA A 727 14.70 -40.89 -4.81
C ALA A 727 13.29 -40.44 -4.40
N GLU A 728 12.35 -40.30 -5.34
CA GLU A 728 10.94 -40.04 -5.01
C GLU A 728 10.37 -41.19 -4.17
N ALA A 729 10.57 -42.44 -4.60
CA ALA A 729 10.06 -43.61 -3.89
C ALA A 729 10.61 -43.69 -2.46
N LEU A 730 11.92 -43.45 -2.28
CA LEU A 730 12.57 -43.42 -0.97
C LEU A 730 12.04 -42.29 -0.08
N PHE A 731 11.81 -41.10 -0.63
CA PHE A 731 11.27 -39.97 0.12
C PHE A 731 9.79 -40.15 0.49
N ARG A 732 8.97 -40.70 -0.43
CA ARG A 732 7.57 -41.08 -0.15
C ARG A 732 7.46 -42.18 0.89
N ALA A 733 8.44 -43.08 1.01
CA ALA A 733 8.47 -44.08 2.08
C ALA A 733 8.77 -43.49 3.47
N LYS A 734 9.40 -42.30 3.56
CA LYS A 734 9.73 -41.61 4.82
C LYS A 734 8.61 -40.75 5.40
N LEU A 735 7.57 -40.45 4.62
CA LEU A 735 6.47 -39.57 5.02
C LEU A 735 5.11 -40.25 4.80
N PRO A 736 4.13 -40.08 5.72
CA PRO A 736 2.77 -40.57 5.51
C PRO A 736 2.17 -40.03 4.20
N PRO A 737 1.37 -40.81 3.43
CA PRO A 737 0.84 -40.39 2.13
C PRO A 737 0.10 -39.05 2.15
N GLU A 738 -0.63 -38.76 3.22
CA GLU A 738 -1.36 -37.50 3.46
C GLU A 738 -0.46 -36.28 3.65
N SER A 739 0.86 -36.48 3.79
CA SER A 739 1.84 -35.39 3.80
C SER A 739 2.00 -34.76 2.41
N PHE A 740 1.70 -35.51 1.34
CA PHE A 740 1.89 -35.09 -0.04
C PHE A 740 0.60 -34.54 -0.66
N VAL A 741 0.74 -33.48 -1.43
CA VAL A 741 -0.35 -32.83 -2.18
C VAL A 741 -0.15 -33.12 -3.65
N ASN A 742 -1.20 -33.59 -4.31
CA ASN A 742 -1.28 -33.48 -5.77
C ASN A 742 -1.66 -32.03 -6.08
N TYR A 743 -0.66 -31.20 -6.36
CA TYR A 743 -0.81 -29.77 -6.60
C TYR A 743 -0.46 -29.45 -8.06
N GLU A 744 -1.38 -28.77 -8.73
CA GLU A 744 -1.17 -28.23 -10.08
C GLU A 744 -0.75 -26.76 -10.00
N PRO A 745 0.43 -26.39 -10.50
CA PRO A 745 0.91 -25.01 -10.52
C PRO A 745 0.23 -24.15 -11.60
N ASP A 746 -0.33 -24.73 -12.68
CA ASP A 746 -1.09 -23.99 -13.70
C ASP A 746 -2.51 -24.57 -13.91
N PRO A 747 -3.42 -24.37 -12.94
CA PRO A 747 -4.78 -24.91 -13.04
C PRO A 747 -5.57 -24.27 -14.18
N VAL A 748 -5.24 -23.03 -14.61
CA VAL A 748 -5.95 -22.33 -15.70
C VAL A 748 -5.46 -22.80 -17.07
N GLY A 749 -4.15 -22.93 -17.27
CA GLY A 749 -3.57 -23.51 -18.48
C GLY A 749 -4.06 -24.94 -18.72
N HIS A 750 -4.17 -25.75 -17.67
CA HIS A 750 -4.61 -27.15 -17.75
C HIS A 750 -6.12 -27.38 -17.56
N ALA A 751 -6.92 -26.34 -17.35
CA ALA A 751 -8.36 -26.44 -17.07
C ALA A 751 -9.15 -27.30 -18.08
N GLU A 752 -8.91 -27.11 -19.38
CA GLU A 752 -9.60 -27.85 -20.45
C GLU A 752 -9.34 -29.36 -20.37
N LYS A 753 -8.07 -29.78 -20.40
CA LYS A 753 -7.61 -31.16 -20.20
C LYS A 753 -8.22 -31.81 -18.95
N TRP A 754 -8.34 -31.06 -17.86
CA TRP A 754 -8.83 -31.55 -16.58
C TRP A 754 -10.35 -31.70 -16.52
N ILE A 755 -11.08 -30.68 -16.94
CA ILE A 755 -12.56 -30.72 -16.96
C ILE A 755 -13.04 -31.79 -17.95
N TYR A 756 -12.49 -31.84 -19.17
CA TYR A 756 -12.86 -32.88 -20.13
C TYR A 756 -12.32 -34.25 -19.75
N GLY A 757 -11.21 -34.33 -19.01
CA GLY A 757 -10.75 -35.55 -18.34
C GLY A 757 -11.79 -36.10 -17.35
N LEU A 758 -12.39 -35.25 -16.52
CA LEU A 758 -13.50 -35.64 -15.62
C LEU A 758 -14.76 -36.03 -16.40
N VAL A 759 -15.12 -35.27 -17.44
CA VAL A 759 -16.31 -35.53 -18.29
C VAL A 759 -16.22 -36.87 -19.01
N THR A 760 -15.03 -37.23 -19.52
CA THR A 760 -14.78 -38.50 -20.22
C THR A 760 -14.42 -39.67 -19.30
N SER A 761 -14.19 -39.40 -18.00
CA SER A 761 -13.89 -40.43 -17.01
C SER A 761 -15.08 -41.39 -16.79
N LYS A 762 -14.77 -42.59 -16.30
CA LYS A 762 -15.79 -43.56 -15.87
C LYS A 762 -16.34 -43.28 -14.46
N ASP A 763 -16.02 -42.13 -13.86
CA ASP A 763 -16.55 -41.79 -12.53
C ASP A 763 -18.05 -41.44 -12.60
N ASN A 764 -18.84 -42.16 -11.80
CA ASN A 764 -20.29 -41.97 -11.65
C ASN A 764 -20.68 -41.41 -10.27
N SER A 765 -19.71 -40.88 -9.52
CA SER A 765 -19.96 -40.07 -8.34
C SER A 765 -20.99 -38.96 -8.61
N VAL A 766 -21.69 -38.53 -7.55
CA VAL A 766 -22.66 -37.42 -7.63
C VAL A 766 -21.95 -36.16 -8.16
N TYR A 767 -20.76 -35.87 -7.62
CA TYR A 767 -19.84 -34.83 -8.06
C TYR A 767 -19.53 -34.89 -9.57
N ALA A 768 -19.06 -36.02 -10.10
CA ALA A 768 -18.73 -36.13 -11.53
C ALA A 768 -19.95 -35.96 -12.44
N ARG A 769 -21.15 -36.40 -12.00
CA ARG A 769 -22.41 -36.13 -12.71
C ARG A 769 -22.79 -34.65 -12.68
N HIS A 770 -22.58 -33.96 -11.57
CA HIS A 770 -22.81 -32.52 -11.44
C HIS A 770 -21.87 -31.69 -12.32
N VAL A 771 -20.59 -32.08 -12.43
CA VAL A 771 -19.62 -31.45 -13.35
C VAL A 771 -20.00 -31.70 -14.81
N ARG A 772 -20.31 -32.95 -15.20
CA ARG A 772 -20.78 -33.28 -16.55
C ARG A 772 -22.01 -32.47 -16.95
N HIS A 773 -23.01 -32.40 -16.07
CA HIS A 773 -24.22 -31.63 -16.33
C HIS A 773 -23.94 -30.12 -16.49
N ALA A 774 -23.07 -29.54 -15.67
CA ALA A 774 -22.69 -28.14 -15.80
C ALA A 774 -21.99 -27.84 -17.14
N VAL A 775 -21.08 -28.72 -17.57
CA VAL A 775 -20.43 -28.63 -18.89
C VAL A 775 -21.48 -28.68 -20.00
N GLU A 776 -22.38 -29.68 -20.01
CA GLU A 776 -23.45 -29.79 -21.01
C GLU A 776 -24.34 -28.52 -21.09
N VAL A 777 -24.63 -27.87 -19.96
CA VAL A 777 -25.44 -26.63 -19.92
C VAL A 777 -24.67 -25.46 -20.52
N ILE A 778 -23.37 -25.32 -20.22
CA ILE A 778 -22.50 -24.28 -20.79
C ILE A 778 -22.34 -24.51 -22.31
N GLU A 779 -22.14 -25.75 -22.74
CA GLU A 779 -22.04 -26.11 -24.16
C GLU A 779 -23.31 -25.74 -24.94
N LYS A 780 -24.50 -26.06 -24.39
CA LYS A 780 -25.81 -25.69 -24.94
C LYS A 780 -26.06 -24.18 -24.91
N ALA A 781 -25.45 -23.44 -23.99
CA ALA A 781 -25.51 -21.98 -23.98
C ALA A 781 -24.67 -21.38 -25.10
N LEU A 782 -23.45 -21.88 -25.32
CA LEU A 782 -22.55 -21.47 -26.41
C LEU A 782 -23.05 -21.87 -27.81
N GLU A 783 -23.95 -22.86 -27.91
CA GLU A 783 -24.69 -23.19 -29.14
C GLU A 783 -25.83 -22.21 -29.45
N ARG A 784 -26.33 -21.49 -28.44
CA ARG A 784 -27.46 -20.54 -28.58
C ARG A 784 -27.01 -19.09 -28.64
N TYR A 785 -25.91 -18.76 -27.97
CA TYR A 785 -25.40 -17.40 -27.79
C TYR A 785 -23.90 -17.37 -28.10
N SER A 786 -23.47 -16.45 -28.96
CA SER A 786 -22.03 -16.24 -29.22
C SER A 786 -21.34 -15.61 -28.01
N LEU A 787 -20.01 -15.72 -27.96
CA LEU A 787 -19.19 -15.07 -26.92
C LEU A 787 -19.36 -13.54 -26.88
N ASP A 788 -19.77 -12.92 -27.99
CA ASP A 788 -19.92 -11.46 -28.05
C ASP A 788 -21.17 -10.96 -27.31
N VAL A 789 -22.25 -11.76 -27.29
CA VAL A 789 -23.56 -11.44 -26.68
C VAL A 789 -23.76 -12.05 -25.29
N LEU A 790 -22.73 -12.68 -24.74
CA LEU A 790 -22.75 -13.38 -23.47
C LEU A 790 -21.79 -12.72 -22.45
N CYS A 791 -22.18 -12.70 -21.18
CA CYS A 791 -21.27 -12.37 -20.07
C CYS A 791 -21.43 -13.31 -18.88
N ILE A 792 -20.40 -13.43 -18.04
CA ILE A 792 -20.38 -14.27 -16.84
C ILE A 792 -20.55 -13.39 -15.60
N GLY A 793 -21.53 -13.68 -14.75
CA GLY A 793 -21.68 -12.98 -13.47
C GLY A 793 -20.56 -13.37 -12.50
N PHE A 794 -19.67 -12.44 -12.17
CA PHE A 794 -18.48 -12.69 -11.35
C PHE A 794 -18.34 -11.65 -10.22
N ASN A 795 -18.30 -12.13 -8.98
CA ASN A 795 -18.21 -11.30 -7.77
C ASN A 795 -17.08 -11.72 -6.81
N GLY A 796 -16.13 -12.52 -7.28
CA GLY A 796 -15.01 -13.05 -6.48
C GLY A 796 -15.39 -14.13 -5.45
N GLY A 797 -16.68 -14.49 -5.33
CA GLY A 797 -17.12 -15.60 -4.48
C GLY A 797 -16.75 -16.97 -5.04
N LYS A 798 -16.63 -17.97 -4.16
CA LYS A 798 -16.32 -19.38 -4.50
C LYS A 798 -17.19 -19.93 -5.66
N ASP A 799 -18.48 -19.61 -5.66
CA ASP A 799 -19.46 -20.11 -6.62
C ASP A 799 -19.16 -19.59 -8.04
N CYS A 800 -19.08 -18.27 -8.21
CA CYS A 800 -18.75 -17.68 -9.52
C CYS A 800 -17.31 -17.99 -9.98
N THR A 801 -16.41 -18.33 -9.05
CA THR A 801 -15.04 -18.77 -9.36
C THR A 801 -15.03 -20.16 -10.01
N ALA A 802 -15.77 -21.11 -9.45
CA ALA A 802 -15.94 -22.43 -10.07
C ALA A 802 -16.64 -22.33 -11.44
N LEU A 803 -17.66 -21.48 -11.55
CA LEU A 803 -18.32 -21.20 -12.82
C LEU A 803 -17.36 -20.64 -13.87
N LEU A 804 -16.57 -19.61 -13.52
CA LEU A 804 -15.60 -18.99 -14.42
C LEU A 804 -14.60 -20.03 -14.94
N HIS A 805 -14.11 -20.91 -14.07
CA HIS A 805 -13.20 -21.99 -14.42
C HIS A 805 -13.84 -23.00 -15.40
N LEU A 806 -15.09 -23.40 -15.16
CA LEU A 806 -15.85 -24.27 -16.08
C LEU A 806 -16.05 -23.60 -17.44
N VAL A 807 -16.49 -22.34 -17.48
CA VAL A 807 -16.72 -21.61 -18.74
C VAL A 807 -15.41 -21.43 -19.51
N HIS A 808 -14.31 -21.09 -18.83
CA HIS A 808 -12.98 -21.02 -19.45
C HIS A 808 -12.56 -22.35 -20.08
N ALA A 809 -12.70 -23.47 -19.36
CA ALA A 809 -12.39 -24.80 -19.88
C ALA A 809 -13.23 -25.17 -21.12
N VAL A 810 -14.54 -24.92 -21.09
CA VAL A 810 -15.44 -25.21 -22.21
C VAL A 810 -15.16 -24.32 -23.42
N VAL A 811 -14.88 -23.03 -23.22
CA VAL A 811 -14.53 -22.11 -24.31
C VAL A 811 -13.19 -22.48 -24.92
N LYS A 812 -12.18 -22.81 -24.12
CA LYS A 812 -10.88 -23.30 -24.61
C LYS A 812 -11.01 -24.60 -25.41
N HIS A 813 -11.94 -25.48 -25.05
CA HIS A 813 -12.20 -26.72 -25.78
C HIS A 813 -12.94 -26.48 -27.12
N LYS A 814 -14.03 -25.70 -27.11
CA LYS A 814 -14.81 -25.40 -28.33
C LYS A 814 -14.11 -24.42 -29.28
N PHE A 815 -13.25 -23.54 -28.76
CA PHE A 815 -12.62 -22.43 -29.51
C PHE A 815 -11.12 -22.26 -29.17
N PRO A 816 -10.27 -23.28 -29.41
CA PRO A 816 -8.89 -23.32 -28.87
C PRO A 816 -7.92 -22.25 -29.40
N ASN A 817 -8.24 -21.64 -30.56
CA ASN A 817 -7.41 -20.60 -31.20
C ASN A 817 -8.10 -19.22 -31.20
N ASP A 818 -9.19 -19.03 -30.44
CA ASP A 818 -9.90 -17.76 -30.39
C ASP A 818 -9.22 -16.80 -29.39
N PRO A 819 -8.73 -15.63 -29.84
CA PRO A 819 -8.01 -14.69 -28.98
C PRO A 819 -8.93 -13.81 -28.13
N ARG A 820 -10.26 -13.95 -28.23
CA ARG A 820 -11.21 -13.08 -27.51
C ARG A 820 -11.20 -13.34 -26.01
N GLN A 821 -11.22 -12.25 -25.24
CA GLN A 821 -11.35 -12.28 -23.79
C GLN A 821 -12.78 -12.65 -23.37
N LEU A 822 -12.92 -13.35 -22.24
CA LEU A 822 -14.22 -13.64 -21.64
C LEU A 822 -14.75 -12.40 -20.92
N LYS A 823 -15.97 -11.98 -21.26
CA LYS A 823 -16.66 -10.85 -20.62
C LYS A 823 -17.23 -11.27 -19.26
N VAL A 824 -16.87 -10.56 -18.20
CA VAL A 824 -17.42 -10.74 -16.86
C VAL A 824 -18.14 -9.50 -16.38
N LEU A 825 -19.28 -9.71 -15.73
CA LEU A 825 -20.11 -8.67 -15.12
C LEU A 825 -19.88 -8.66 -13.61
N TYR A 826 -19.36 -7.55 -13.10
CA TYR A 826 -19.17 -7.32 -11.66
C TYR A 826 -20.04 -6.16 -11.16
N ILE A 827 -21.12 -6.50 -10.46
CA ILE A 827 -22.00 -5.51 -9.81
C ILE A 827 -21.58 -5.35 -8.34
N ARG A 828 -21.12 -4.15 -7.98
CA ARG A 828 -20.57 -3.81 -6.67
C ARG A 828 -21.67 -3.27 -5.74
N GLN A 829 -21.89 -3.97 -4.61
CA GLN A 829 -22.88 -3.62 -3.59
C GLN A 829 -22.25 -3.41 -2.21
N GLY A 830 -22.58 -2.28 -1.57
CA GLY A 830 -22.10 -1.93 -0.23
C GLY A 830 -20.58 -1.78 -0.17
N LYS A 831 -19.98 -1.96 1.02
CA LYS A 831 -18.53 -2.09 1.16
C LYS A 831 -18.14 -3.55 0.97
N ALA A 832 -17.56 -3.87 -0.19
CA ALA A 832 -16.94 -5.16 -0.42
C ALA A 832 -15.65 -5.30 0.40
N PHE A 833 -15.28 -6.54 0.73
CA PHE A 833 -14.00 -6.82 1.39
C PHE A 833 -12.83 -6.51 0.44
N PRO A 834 -11.75 -5.85 0.91
CA PRO A 834 -10.55 -5.60 0.12
C PRO A 834 -9.91 -6.86 -0.48
N GLU A 835 -10.03 -7.99 0.21
CA GLU A 835 -9.57 -9.31 -0.22
C GLU A 835 -10.33 -9.81 -1.45
N ILE A 836 -11.64 -9.51 -1.56
CA ILE A 836 -12.47 -9.84 -2.71
C ILE A 836 -12.08 -8.97 -3.91
N GLU A 837 -11.90 -7.66 -3.70
CA GLU A 837 -11.46 -6.73 -4.76
C GLU A 837 -10.10 -7.14 -5.34
N LEU A 838 -9.15 -7.50 -4.48
CA LEU A 838 -7.85 -8.02 -4.89
C LEU A 838 -7.99 -9.34 -5.67
N PHE A 839 -8.76 -10.29 -5.13
CA PHE A 839 -8.99 -11.59 -5.77
C PHE A 839 -9.69 -11.48 -7.14
N ILE A 840 -10.62 -10.53 -7.30
CA ILE A 840 -11.23 -10.22 -8.60
C ILE A 840 -10.15 -9.72 -9.56
N LYS A 841 -9.36 -8.71 -9.18
CA LYS A 841 -8.29 -8.14 -10.02
C LYS A 841 -7.27 -9.20 -10.46
N GLU A 842 -6.83 -10.05 -9.53
CA GLU A 842 -5.96 -11.19 -9.83
C GLU A 842 -6.61 -12.16 -10.82
N SER A 843 -7.89 -12.50 -10.61
CA SER A 843 -8.62 -13.42 -11.49
C SER A 843 -8.78 -12.86 -12.91
N CYS A 844 -9.00 -11.54 -13.04
CA CYS A 844 -9.05 -10.87 -14.34
C CYS A 844 -7.72 -10.98 -15.10
N THR A 845 -6.59 -10.85 -14.40
CA THR A 845 -5.26 -11.06 -14.99
C THR A 845 -5.03 -12.54 -15.32
N ARG A 846 -5.34 -13.44 -14.37
CA ARG A 846 -5.09 -14.89 -14.45
C ARG A 846 -5.86 -15.60 -15.55
N TYR A 847 -7.10 -15.17 -15.82
CA TYR A 847 -7.96 -15.72 -16.88
C TYR A 847 -8.05 -14.85 -18.14
N ASN A 848 -7.33 -13.71 -18.20
CA ASN A 848 -7.38 -12.73 -19.29
C ASN A 848 -8.82 -12.26 -19.63
N LEU A 849 -9.47 -11.59 -18.66
CA LEU A 849 -10.90 -11.23 -18.70
C LEU A 849 -11.14 -9.77 -19.12
N ASP A 850 -12.24 -9.55 -19.85
CA ASP A 850 -12.84 -8.22 -20.06
C ASP A 850 -13.88 -7.96 -18.97
N VAL A 851 -13.81 -6.82 -18.27
CA VAL A 851 -14.53 -6.58 -17.01
C VAL A 851 -15.51 -5.41 -17.13
N ILE A 852 -16.80 -5.72 -17.08
CA ILE A 852 -17.87 -4.73 -17.00
C ILE A 852 -18.20 -4.53 -15.52
N SER A 853 -17.72 -3.43 -14.93
CA SER A 853 -17.98 -3.09 -13.52
C SER A 853 -19.07 -2.03 -13.39
N ILE A 854 -20.06 -2.28 -12.53
CA ILE A 854 -21.21 -1.41 -12.29
C ILE A 854 -21.42 -1.26 -10.78
N ASN A 855 -21.71 -0.05 -10.29
CA ASN A 855 -21.95 0.22 -8.87
C ASN A 855 -23.46 0.35 -8.60
N GLY A 856 -23.98 -0.35 -7.59
CA GLY A 856 -25.38 -0.25 -7.19
C GLY A 856 -26.06 -1.60 -6.97
N LYS A 857 -27.39 -1.61 -6.86
CA LYS A 857 -28.16 -2.86 -6.70
C LYS A 857 -28.15 -3.64 -8.02
N ILE A 858 -28.35 -4.96 -7.93
CA ILE A 858 -28.37 -5.84 -9.12
C ILE A 858 -29.44 -5.40 -10.14
N HIS A 859 -30.65 -5.02 -9.71
CA HIS A 859 -31.72 -4.56 -10.63
C HIS A 859 -31.30 -3.31 -11.41
N ASP A 860 -30.87 -2.26 -10.71
CA ASP A 860 -30.37 -1.02 -11.30
C ASP A 860 -29.16 -1.29 -12.24
N GLY A 861 -28.22 -2.13 -11.80
CA GLY A 861 -27.01 -2.45 -12.54
C GLY A 861 -27.25 -3.26 -13.80
N LEU A 862 -28.27 -4.13 -13.83
CA LEU A 862 -28.67 -4.83 -15.06
C LEU A 862 -29.39 -3.88 -16.04
N TRP A 863 -30.11 -2.87 -15.56
CA TRP A 863 -30.66 -1.81 -16.43
C TRP A 863 -29.55 -0.98 -17.07
N GLU A 864 -28.53 -0.63 -16.29
CA GLU A 864 -27.32 0.04 -16.80
C GLU A 864 -26.57 -0.85 -17.82
N LEU A 865 -26.44 -2.16 -17.55
CA LEU A 865 -25.87 -3.12 -18.50
C LEU A 865 -26.65 -3.13 -19.81
N LYS A 866 -27.99 -3.22 -19.77
CA LYS A 866 -28.82 -3.25 -20.99
C LYS A 866 -28.74 -1.93 -21.78
N LYS A 867 -28.53 -0.81 -21.10
CA LYS A 867 -28.35 0.51 -21.71
C LYS A 867 -26.98 0.68 -22.37
N ASN A 868 -25.90 0.30 -21.68
CA ASN A 868 -24.53 0.54 -22.13
C ASN A 868 -24.00 -0.58 -23.05
N HIS A 869 -24.50 -1.81 -22.90
CA HIS A 869 -24.14 -2.99 -23.68
C HIS A 869 -25.41 -3.71 -24.20
N PRO A 870 -26.23 -3.06 -25.06
CA PRO A 870 -27.53 -3.57 -25.49
C PRO A 870 -27.46 -4.89 -26.27
N HIS A 871 -26.29 -5.22 -26.82
CA HIS A 871 -25.99 -6.49 -27.51
C HIS A 871 -25.84 -7.69 -26.56
N ILE A 872 -25.83 -7.50 -25.23
CA ILE A 872 -25.80 -8.62 -24.29
C ILE A 872 -27.21 -9.20 -24.15
N GLU A 873 -27.30 -10.51 -24.37
CA GLU A 873 -28.54 -11.30 -24.38
C GLU A 873 -28.59 -12.33 -23.25
N ALA A 874 -27.44 -12.90 -22.87
CA ALA A 874 -27.36 -13.97 -21.88
C ALA A 874 -26.32 -13.68 -20.78
N VAL A 875 -26.66 -14.04 -19.54
CA VAL A 875 -25.79 -13.97 -18.37
C VAL A 875 -25.65 -15.36 -17.75
N ILE A 876 -24.44 -15.92 -17.73
CA ILE A 876 -24.18 -17.17 -17.00
C ILE A 876 -23.95 -16.84 -15.53
N MET A 877 -24.68 -17.49 -14.63
CA MET A 877 -24.68 -17.22 -13.19
C MET A 877 -24.31 -18.45 -12.36
N GLY A 878 -23.62 -18.21 -11.25
CA GLY A 878 -23.12 -19.26 -10.34
C GLY A 878 -24.13 -19.71 -9.29
N THR A 879 -25.43 -19.61 -9.58
CA THR A 879 -26.51 -19.85 -8.60
C THR A 879 -26.71 -21.34 -8.33
N ARG A 880 -26.83 -21.71 -7.06
CA ARG A 880 -27.25 -23.05 -6.60
C ARG A 880 -28.73 -23.01 -6.18
N ILE A 881 -29.45 -24.12 -6.30
CA ILE A 881 -30.87 -24.22 -5.91
C ILE A 881 -31.09 -23.92 -4.41
N THR A 882 -30.06 -24.13 -3.59
CA THR A 882 -30.02 -23.83 -2.15
C THR A 882 -29.80 -22.35 -1.81
N ASP A 883 -29.68 -21.47 -2.82
CA ASP A 883 -29.60 -20.03 -2.60
C ASP A 883 -30.98 -19.42 -2.29
N PRO A 884 -31.03 -18.17 -1.75
CA PRO A 884 -32.30 -17.52 -1.47
C PRO A 884 -33.01 -17.22 -2.80
N TYR A 885 -34.31 -17.49 -2.86
CA TYR A 885 -35.18 -17.22 -4.00
C TYR A 885 -34.89 -18.01 -5.30
N SER A 886 -33.97 -18.99 -5.29
CA SER A 886 -33.59 -19.79 -6.46
C SER A 886 -34.34 -21.12 -6.63
N GLY A 887 -35.22 -21.50 -5.70
CA GLY A 887 -35.87 -22.82 -5.65
C GLY A 887 -36.83 -23.16 -6.82
N HIS A 888 -37.05 -22.22 -7.73
CA HIS A 888 -37.91 -22.37 -8.92
C HIS A 888 -37.16 -22.09 -10.24
N LEU A 889 -35.83 -21.97 -10.21
CA LEU A 889 -35.02 -21.70 -11.40
C LEU A 889 -34.69 -22.99 -12.16
N ASP A 890 -34.68 -22.88 -13.49
CA ASP A 890 -34.18 -23.89 -14.41
C ASP A 890 -32.77 -23.50 -14.93
N ASN A 891 -32.10 -24.45 -15.59
CA ASN A 891 -30.79 -24.23 -16.23
C ASN A 891 -30.79 -23.06 -17.23
N PHE A 892 -31.95 -22.75 -17.82
CA PHE A 892 -32.20 -21.58 -18.66
C PHE A 892 -33.49 -20.92 -18.19
N SER A 893 -33.43 -19.67 -17.74
CA SER A 893 -34.60 -18.93 -17.27
C SER A 893 -34.49 -17.46 -17.66
N MET A 894 -35.48 -16.90 -18.34
CA MET A 894 -35.55 -15.45 -18.54
C MET A 894 -35.58 -14.74 -17.19
N THR A 895 -35.01 -13.55 -17.09
CA THR A 895 -35.25 -12.62 -15.96
C THR A 895 -36.73 -12.33 -15.75
N ASP A 896 -37.10 -11.92 -14.54
CA ASP A 896 -38.49 -11.66 -14.17
C ASP A 896 -39.08 -10.48 -14.97
N ALA A 897 -40.41 -10.35 -15.04
CA ALA A 897 -41.07 -9.47 -16.01
C ALA A 897 -40.81 -7.95 -15.80
N ASP A 898 -40.49 -7.55 -14.57
CA ASP A 898 -40.13 -6.19 -14.15
C ASP A 898 -38.61 -5.91 -14.20
N TRP A 899 -37.83 -6.89 -14.69
CA TRP A 899 -36.37 -6.83 -14.84
C TRP A 899 -35.99 -6.66 -16.33
N PRO A 900 -34.82 -6.06 -16.62
CA PRO A 900 -34.32 -5.97 -18.00
C PRO A 900 -34.09 -7.37 -18.55
N GLN A 901 -34.60 -7.64 -19.75
CA GLN A 901 -34.70 -9.00 -20.28
C GLN A 901 -33.32 -9.55 -20.70
N PHE A 902 -32.89 -10.57 -19.96
CA PHE A 902 -31.70 -11.38 -20.21
C PHE A 902 -31.99 -12.87 -19.95
N MET A 903 -31.39 -13.76 -20.73
CA MET A 903 -31.40 -15.19 -20.43
C MET A 903 -30.43 -15.49 -19.28
N ARG A 904 -30.96 -15.91 -18.12
CA ARG A 904 -30.15 -16.48 -17.03
C ARG A 904 -29.77 -17.91 -17.40
N VAL A 905 -28.48 -18.20 -17.46
CA VAL A 905 -27.96 -19.56 -17.62
C VAL A 905 -27.37 -20.01 -16.29
N ASN A 906 -27.85 -21.12 -15.72
CA ASN A 906 -27.50 -21.55 -14.36
C ASN A 906 -26.91 -22.99 -14.36
N PRO A 907 -25.63 -23.20 -14.75
CA PRO A 907 -25.07 -24.55 -14.93
C PRO A 907 -24.92 -25.37 -13.63
N MET A 908 -24.90 -24.69 -12.48
CA MET A 908 -24.53 -25.29 -11.20
C MET A 908 -25.70 -25.46 -10.21
N LEU A 909 -26.96 -25.37 -10.66
CA LEU A 909 -28.13 -25.40 -9.77
C LEU A 909 -28.14 -26.56 -8.78
N HIS A 910 -27.72 -27.75 -9.21
CA HIS A 910 -27.76 -28.95 -8.36
C HIS A 910 -26.48 -29.21 -7.56
N TRP A 911 -25.46 -28.34 -7.66
CA TRP A 911 -24.22 -28.50 -6.91
C TRP A 911 -24.46 -28.29 -5.41
N SER A 912 -23.91 -29.18 -4.59
CA SER A 912 -23.87 -29.00 -3.14
C SER A 912 -22.69 -28.12 -2.72
N TYR A 913 -22.71 -27.63 -1.48
CA TYR A 913 -21.57 -26.94 -0.85
C TYR A 913 -20.29 -27.80 -0.89
N ASN A 914 -20.43 -29.13 -0.71
CA ASN A 914 -19.32 -30.07 -0.77
C ASN A 914 -18.80 -30.29 -2.19
N ASP A 915 -19.68 -30.39 -3.20
CA ASP A 915 -19.26 -30.52 -4.61
C ASP A 915 -18.39 -29.33 -5.02
N LEU A 916 -18.79 -28.11 -4.61
CA LEU A 916 -18.08 -26.88 -4.93
C LEU A 916 -16.67 -26.82 -4.31
N TRP A 917 -16.53 -27.19 -3.04
CA TRP A 917 -15.20 -27.24 -2.42
C TRP A 917 -14.36 -28.40 -2.93
N THR A 918 -14.98 -29.54 -3.26
CA THR A 918 -14.32 -30.67 -3.92
C THR A 918 -13.75 -30.22 -5.26
N PHE A 919 -14.53 -29.47 -6.06
CA PHE A 919 -14.08 -28.89 -7.33
C PHE A 919 -12.88 -27.95 -7.15
N LEU A 920 -13.02 -26.90 -6.35
CA LEU A 920 -11.98 -25.88 -6.17
C LEU A 920 -10.69 -26.45 -5.54
N ARG A 921 -10.80 -27.42 -4.62
CA ARG A 921 -9.64 -28.01 -3.96
C ARG A 921 -8.95 -29.08 -4.80
N ASN A 922 -9.70 -29.98 -5.47
CA ASN A 922 -9.11 -31.03 -6.30
C ASN A 922 -8.46 -30.49 -7.57
N LEU A 923 -8.98 -29.38 -8.10
CA LEU A 923 -8.44 -28.69 -9.28
C LEU A 923 -7.54 -27.50 -8.91
N ASN A 924 -7.10 -27.40 -7.65
CA ASN A 924 -6.23 -26.32 -7.12
C ASN A 924 -6.63 -24.89 -7.53
N VAL A 925 -7.91 -24.64 -7.82
CA VAL A 925 -8.40 -23.38 -8.37
C VAL A 925 -8.29 -22.30 -7.29
N PRO A 926 -7.53 -21.22 -7.51
CA PRO A 926 -7.39 -20.15 -6.53
C PRO A 926 -8.74 -19.54 -6.17
N TYR A 927 -8.96 -19.32 -4.88
CA TYR A 927 -10.18 -18.73 -4.32
C TYR A 927 -9.84 -17.62 -3.31
N CYS A 928 -10.81 -16.75 -3.00
CA CYS A 928 -10.62 -15.62 -2.08
C CYS A 928 -10.13 -16.07 -0.67
N SER A 929 -9.03 -15.50 -0.17
CA SER A 929 -8.36 -15.90 1.07
C SER A 929 -9.20 -15.80 2.35
N LEU A 930 -10.28 -15.02 2.34
CA LEU A 930 -11.28 -15.00 3.42
C LEU A 930 -11.88 -16.38 3.70
N TYR A 931 -11.99 -17.25 2.69
CA TYR A 931 -12.48 -18.61 2.90
C TYR A 931 -11.55 -19.42 3.81
N ASP A 932 -10.23 -19.17 3.81
CA ASP A 932 -9.30 -19.82 4.75
C ASP A 932 -9.40 -19.24 6.17
N GLN A 933 -10.00 -18.06 6.34
CA GLN A 933 -10.29 -17.41 7.63
C GLN A 933 -11.67 -17.78 8.21
N GLY A 934 -12.33 -18.81 7.65
CA GLY A 934 -13.62 -19.34 8.15
C GLY A 934 -14.87 -18.58 7.70
N TYR A 935 -14.76 -17.60 6.82
CA TYR A 935 -15.93 -17.08 6.09
C TYR A 935 -16.44 -18.15 5.12
N THR A 936 -17.75 -18.36 5.02
CA THR A 936 -18.34 -19.45 4.20
C THR A 936 -19.30 -18.94 3.12
N SER A 937 -19.89 -17.76 3.36
CA SER A 937 -20.66 -16.98 2.40
C SER A 937 -20.18 -15.53 2.46
N LEU A 938 -19.79 -14.96 1.31
CA LEU A 938 -19.25 -13.60 1.23
C LEU A 938 -20.31 -12.60 0.74
N GLY A 939 -20.30 -11.39 1.29
CA GLY A 939 -21.15 -10.27 0.90
C GLY A 939 -20.49 -8.96 1.31
N CYS A 940 -21.27 -7.96 1.74
CA CYS A 940 -20.68 -6.72 2.24
C CYS A 940 -20.16 -6.88 3.69
N MET A 941 -19.13 -6.10 4.04
CA MET A 941 -18.44 -6.18 5.33
C MET A 941 -19.36 -5.96 6.53
N GLU A 942 -20.47 -5.22 6.35
CA GLU A 942 -21.43 -4.92 7.43
C GLU A 942 -22.31 -6.12 7.83
N THR A 943 -22.43 -7.14 6.96
CA THR A 943 -23.39 -8.26 7.12
C THR A 943 -22.73 -9.64 7.13
N THR A 944 -21.40 -9.71 7.07
CA THR A 944 -20.65 -10.95 6.86
C THR A 944 -19.62 -11.15 7.97
N HIS A 945 -19.72 -12.29 8.66
CA HIS A 945 -18.82 -12.72 9.74
C HIS A 945 -18.26 -14.13 9.46
N PRO A 946 -17.16 -14.54 10.11
CA PRO A 946 -16.72 -15.94 10.10
C PRO A 946 -17.82 -16.87 10.61
N ASN A 947 -17.89 -18.09 10.07
CA ASN A 947 -18.96 -19.03 10.40
C ASN A 947 -18.80 -19.55 11.85
N PRO A 948 -19.81 -19.40 12.73
CA PRO A 948 -19.72 -19.87 14.11
C PRO A 948 -19.48 -21.39 14.22
N SER A 949 -19.93 -22.18 13.24
CA SER A 949 -19.71 -23.64 13.20
C SER A 949 -18.28 -24.04 12.81
N LEU A 950 -17.42 -23.08 12.45
CA LEU A 950 -15.99 -23.30 12.19
C LEU A 950 -15.09 -22.79 13.33
N GLN A 951 -15.68 -22.28 14.41
CA GLN A 951 -14.94 -21.71 15.54
C GLN A 951 -14.15 -22.79 16.31
N VAL A 952 -12.89 -22.50 16.62
CA VAL A 952 -12.01 -23.35 17.43
C VAL A 952 -11.33 -22.49 18.50
N LEU A 953 -11.40 -22.93 19.75
CA LEU A 953 -10.59 -22.38 20.85
C LEU A 953 -9.23 -23.07 20.87
N ASP A 954 -8.15 -22.31 21.01
CA ASP A 954 -6.85 -22.87 21.37
C ASP A 954 -6.72 -23.11 22.89
N ASP A 955 -5.64 -23.77 23.31
CA ASP A 955 -5.34 -24.07 24.73
C ASP A 955 -5.20 -22.83 25.62
N LYS A 956 -5.15 -21.63 25.04
CA LYS A 956 -5.04 -20.32 25.72
C LYS A 956 -6.36 -19.54 25.70
N GLY A 957 -7.43 -20.10 25.14
CA GLY A 957 -8.73 -19.47 25.02
C GLY A 957 -8.85 -18.45 23.88
N ILE A 958 -7.90 -18.43 22.94
CA ILE A 958 -7.96 -17.57 21.75
C ILE A 958 -8.90 -18.23 20.73
N ILE A 959 -9.84 -17.43 20.22
CA ILE A 959 -10.76 -17.83 19.15
C ILE A 959 -10.02 -17.80 17.81
N SER A 960 -10.06 -18.92 17.10
CA SER A 960 -9.66 -19.08 15.70
C SER A 960 -10.81 -19.70 14.90
N TYR A 961 -10.68 -19.76 13.58
CA TYR A 961 -11.67 -20.40 12.71
C TYR A 961 -10.99 -21.35 11.72
N LEU A 962 -11.60 -22.51 11.50
CA LEU A 962 -11.20 -23.43 10.44
C LEU A 962 -11.58 -22.88 9.05
N PRO A 963 -10.85 -23.25 7.99
CA PRO A 963 -11.22 -22.90 6.61
C PRO A 963 -12.61 -23.36 6.20
N ALA A 964 -13.23 -22.63 5.27
CA ALA A 964 -14.60 -22.83 4.79
C ALA A 964 -14.89 -24.25 4.29
N TYR A 965 -13.91 -24.88 3.64
CA TYR A 965 -14.01 -26.25 3.14
C TYR A 965 -14.01 -27.32 4.24
N ARG A 966 -13.88 -26.94 5.52
CA ARG A 966 -14.09 -27.82 6.69
C ARG A 966 -15.54 -27.83 7.20
N LEU A 967 -16.44 -26.99 6.66
CA LEU A 967 -17.84 -26.97 7.08
C LEU A 967 -18.57 -28.24 6.61
N THR A 968 -19.05 -29.03 7.56
CA THR A 968 -19.67 -30.34 7.29
C THR A 968 -21.15 -30.26 6.94
N ASP A 969 -21.91 -29.30 7.49
CA ASP A 969 -23.30 -29.05 7.11
C ASP A 969 -23.40 -27.81 6.21
N GLY A 970 -23.60 -28.03 4.91
CA GLY A 970 -23.79 -26.96 3.92
C GLY A 970 -25.02 -26.08 4.18
N LYS A 971 -26.01 -26.52 4.97
CA LYS A 971 -27.15 -25.66 5.38
C LYS A 971 -26.71 -24.47 6.24
N LEU A 972 -25.59 -24.62 6.93
CA LEU A 972 -25.01 -23.58 7.79
C LEU A 972 -24.11 -22.61 7.03
N GLU A 973 -24.01 -22.71 5.69
CA GLU A 973 -23.19 -21.81 4.84
C GLU A 973 -23.45 -20.32 5.10
N ARG A 974 -24.68 -19.94 5.48
CA ARG A 974 -25.07 -18.55 5.77
C ARG A 974 -25.19 -18.25 7.27
N ALA A 975 -24.70 -19.13 8.16
CA ALA A 975 -24.76 -18.90 9.61
C ALA A 975 -23.87 -17.73 10.09
N GLY A 976 -22.84 -17.35 9.33
CA GLY A 976 -22.04 -16.14 9.54
C GLY A 976 -22.66 -14.86 8.96
N ARG A 977 -23.97 -14.68 9.09
CA ARG A 977 -24.72 -13.50 8.58
C ARG A 977 -25.53 -12.86 9.70
N ASN A 978 -25.57 -11.53 9.69
CA ASN A 978 -26.47 -10.71 10.51
C ASN A 978 -27.86 -10.59 9.86
#